data_AF-A0A423XGE5-F1
#
_entry.id   AF-A0A423XGE5-F1
#
_cell.length_a   1.000
_cell.length_b   1.000
_cell.length_c   1.000
_cell.angle_alpha   90.00
_cell.angle_beta   90.00
_cell.angle_gamma   90.00
#
_symmetry.space_group_name_H-M   'P 1'
#
loop_
_entity.id
_entity.type
_entity.pdbx_description
1 polymer ?
#
loop_
_entity_poly.entity_id
_entity_poly.type
_entity_poly.pdbx_seq_one_letter_code
_entity_poly.pdbx_strand_id
1 'polypeptide(L)'
;MIELHSRNGLPLDGLNGTNETNSTETASDEAASGYTKDASYAQDTNGTRTSPPPAPIAVCGIALRLPGGIRTTEALWDVLSSGKDLRSTLPPDRFNISAYDTKNGRKGAVGTHHGYFLSEDLAHFDTSFFNMSKLEVEKTDPQQRKLLEVTRECLENAGEIDYRGKLVGCFVGTFGEGWLLSHSKENQFTGGYNLWDLMLANRLSYEYDFQGPSVVIKTGCSASLVGLHEACRALQGGDCTSALVAGTSLIMGPSVYAAMTSEGVLSADGSCKTFDATADGFARADGINAVYLKRLDNAIRDGNPVRAIIRNTGSNSDGKSLGMFSPRSSTQGSLVRKMYADAGLDPTETAFVECHGTGTATWDPIETTAVGNVFGEKGVYIGSVKPDVGHSEGASGLTSLIKGILALEHKTIPPNIKFVTPNPKRLSIVEELYKSQGQSQVYKAEVSQPLCTAIQIGLVNSLSRLGIRPDAVLGHSSGEIAAAHTAGLLTVREALVISYLWGFATSFQTQLGGMAAVGLSADDVTSNYLAGNEGVVIAAENSPQSTTISGDVKVLERIVQKIKEDRPNVLARSLQVDMAYHSHQMTEIGYKSMEFLHHEMGDPATIAATDTKVPLLSTVTEQVIQEPIDLGYWVRNLTSPVRFNAACKVLLYTFSSDSSAKPIFLEIGPYSQMGGPLREVCTATRTQHIYIPTMLRAKDCADSLLSAVGQLFQHGVALDLASISAAGGLFPLRSSNNKVLTNLPPYPWDHSTESFQCYFLPDRR
;
A
#
# COMPACT_ATOMS: atom_id res chain seq x y z
N MET A 1 -3.65 -4.10 -5.99
CA MET A 1 -2.32 -4.59 -5.55
C MET A 1 -2.12 -5.99 -6.12
N ILE A 2 -0.87 -6.48 -6.22
CA ILE A 2 -0.58 -7.83 -6.73
C ILE A 2 0.01 -8.64 -5.57
N GLU A 3 -0.64 -9.74 -5.17
CA GLU A 3 -0.18 -10.61 -4.09
C GLU A 3 0.42 -11.89 -4.69
N LEU A 4 1.68 -12.17 -4.36
CA LEU A 4 2.46 -13.26 -4.93
C LEU A 4 2.74 -14.32 -3.85
N HIS A 5 2.34 -15.57 -4.13
CA HIS A 5 2.65 -16.73 -3.30
C HIS A 5 3.69 -17.65 -3.97
N SER A 6 4.37 -18.48 -3.19
CA SER A 6 5.42 -19.41 -3.63
C SER A 6 4.99 -20.42 -4.71
N ARG A 7 3.68 -20.64 -4.88
CA ARG A 7 3.10 -21.52 -5.92
C ARG A 7 2.55 -20.78 -7.15
N ASN A 8 2.65 -19.45 -7.19
CA ASN A 8 2.04 -18.58 -8.22
C ASN A 8 3.07 -17.95 -9.18
N GLY A 9 4.26 -18.54 -9.34
CA GLY A 9 5.20 -18.11 -10.38
C GLY A 9 4.54 -18.21 -11.76
N LEU A 10 4.63 -17.14 -12.57
CA LEU A 10 4.00 -17.08 -13.88
C LEU A 10 4.49 -18.26 -14.76
N PRO A 11 3.60 -19.05 -15.38
CA PRO A 11 3.98 -20.26 -16.11
C PRO A 11 4.82 -19.92 -17.35
N LEU A 12 5.91 -20.67 -17.54
CA LEU A 12 6.78 -20.61 -18.73
C LEU A 12 6.21 -21.45 -19.88
N ASP A 13 4.94 -21.25 -20.23
CA ASP A 13 4.29 -21.96 -21.34
C ASP A 13 4.45 -21.19 -22.65
N GLY A 14 5.27 -21.71 -23.58
CA GLY A 14 5.37 -21.13 -24.93
C GLY A 14 6.68 -21.25 -25.70
N LEU A 15 7.57 -22.22 -25.41
CA LEU A 15 8.83 -22.40 -26.19
C LEU A 15 9.14 -23.84 -26.65
N ASN A 16 8.13 -24.71 -26.78
CA ASN A 16 8.26 -25.94 -27.56
C ASN A 16 7.60 -25.75 -28.93
N GLY A 17 8.40 -25.28 -29.89
CA GLY A 17 8.01 -25.19 -31.30
C GLY A 17 7.73 -26.57 -31.88
N THR A 18 6.67 -26.65 -32.68
CA THR A 18 6.25 -27.85 -33.41
C THR A 18 7.34 -28.36 -34.34
N ASN A 19 7.58 -29.68 -34.33
CA ASN A 19 7.92 -30.46 -35.52
C ASN A 19 7.72 -31.95 -35.26
N GLU A 20 6.65 -32.53 -35.83
CA GLU A 20 6.63 -33.96 -36.12
C GLU A 20 7.37 -34.19 -37.44
N THR A 21 8.24 -35.20 -37.49
CA THR A 21 8.19 -36.23 -38.55
C THR A 21 9.14 -37.38 -38.20
N ASN A 22 8.63 -38.61 -38.33
CA ASN A 22 9.45 -39.81 -38.19
C ASN A 22 10.37 -40.00 -39.41
N SER A 23 11.64 -40.31 -39.18
CA SER A 23 12.38 -41.24 -40.03
C SER A 23 13.41 -42.03 -39.21
N THR A 24 13.49 -43.32 -39.48
CA THR A 24 14.41 -44.27 -38.85
C THR A 24 15.70 -44.37 -39.64
N GLU A 25 16.86 -44.27 -38.98
CA GLU A 25 18.11 -44.89 -39.48
C GLU A 25 19.10 -45.14 -38.33
N THR A 26 20.01 -46.10 -38.53
CA THR A 26 20.77 -46.79 -37.46
C THR A 26 22.29 -46.63 -37.59
N ALA A 27 22.98 -46.47 -36.44
CA ALA A 27 24.43 -46.61 -36.21
C ALA A 27 25.34 -45.61 -36.98
N SER A 28 26.45 -45.06 -36.47
CA SER A 28 27.51 -45.65 -35.64
C SER A 28 28.46 -44.58 -35.02
N ASP A 29 29.22 -45.00 -34.00
CA ASP A 29 30.57 -44.61 -33.55
C ASP A 29 31.01 -43.15 -33.21
N GLU A 30 31.35 -43.02 -31.91
CA GLU A 30 32.59 -42.45 -31.33
C GLU A 30 33.23 -41.12 -31.81
N ALA A 31 33.30 -40.13 -30.89
CA ALA A 31 34.58 -39.60 -30.39
C ALA A 31 34.44 -38.72 -29.11
N ALA A 32 35.21 -39.06 -28.07
CA ALA A 32 35.86 -38.19 -27.05
C ALA A 32 35.16 -36.87 -26.60
N SER A 33 34.57 -36.82 -25.40
CA SER A 33 35.21 -36.41 -24.12
C SER A 33 35.71 -34.95 -24.03
N GLY A 34 35.37 -34.15 -23.02
CA GLY A 34 34.49 -34.38 -21.88
C GLY A 34 34.63 -33.24 -20.85
N TYR A 35 33.63 -33.06 -19.99
CA TYR A 35 33.75 -32.27 -18.75
C TYR A 35 32.90 -32.94 -17.66
N THR A 36 33.54 -33.24 -16.53
CA THR A 36 32.96 -33.96 -15.41
C THR A 36 31.93 -33.11 -14.65
N LYS A 37 30.84 -33.77 -14.24
CA LYS A 37 29.99 -33.30 -13.13
C LYS A 37 30.78 -33.33 -11.81
N ASP A 38 30.18 -32.71 -10.80
CA ASP A 38 30.52 -32.80 -9.38
C ASP A 38 31.78 -32.04 -8.93
N ALA A 39 31.60 -30.73 -8.77
CA ALA A 39 32.31 -29.96 -7.74
C ALA A 39 31.39 -29.83 -6.51
N SER A 40 31.58 -30.70 -5.53
CA SER A 40 30.90 -30.62 -4.24
C SER A 40 31.33 -29.36 -3.49
N TYR A 41 30.37 -28.49 -3.16
CA TYR A 41 30.61 -27.44 -2.18
C TYR A 41 30.83 -28.10 -0.81
N ALA A 42 32.06 -28.04 -0.31
CA ALA A 42 32.38 -28.50 1.03
C ALA A 42 31.60 -27.67 2.06
N GLN A 43 30.86 -28.34 2.94
CA GLN A 43 30.29 -27.70 4.13
C GLN A 43 31.41 -27.45 5.13
N ASP A 44 31.91 -26.22 5.17
CA ASP A 44 32.84 -25.79 6.22
C ASP A 44 32.07 -25.59 7.54
N THR A 45 32.04 -26.63 8.36
CA THR A 45 31.31 -26.69 9.63
C THR A 45 32.19 -26.28 10.80
N ASN A 46 32.58 -25.00 10.86
CA ASN A 46 33.28 -24.44 12.02
C ASN A 46 32.91 -22.98 12.33
N GLY A 47 32.31 -22.77 13.51
CA GLY A 47 32.33 -21.50 14.23
C GLY A 47 31.54 -20.33 13.63
N THR A 48 30.26 -20.22 14.00
CA THR A 48 29.44 -19.02 13.78
C THR A 48 29.95 -17.81 14.57
N ARG A 49 31.01 -17.16 14.08
CA ARG A 49 31.20 -15.72 14.28
C ARG A 49 30.19 -14.99 13.41
N THR A 50 28.97 -14.81 13.94
CA THR A 50 28.06 -13.80 13.39
C THR A 50 28.71 -12.43 13.61
N SER A 51 29.28 -11.87 12.54
CA SER A 51 29.61 -10.45 12.51
C SER A 51 28.36 -9.65 12.86
N PRO A 52 28.44 -8.58 13.67
CA PRO A 52 27.28 -7.76 13.99
C PRO A 52 26.64 -7.25 12.69
N PRO A 53 25.29 -7.14 12.63
CA PRO A 53 24.60 -6.71 11.43
C PRO A 53 25.10 -5.32 10.99
N PRO A 54 25.09 -5.01 9.67
CA PRO A 54 25.55 -3.73 9.16
C PRO A 54 24.87 -2.55 9.84
N ALA A 55 25.62 -1.48 10.12
CA ALA A 55 25.06 -0.30 10.76
C ALA A 55 23.94 0.30 9.87
N PRO A 56 22.72 0.51 10.40
CA PRO A 56 21.59 0.99 9.61
C PRO A 56 21.82 2.42 9.11
N ILE A 57 21.43 2.67 7.86
CA ILE A 57 21.58 3.97 7.20
C ILE A 57 20.21 4.65 7.11
N ALA A 58 20.11 5.87 7.60
CA ALA A 58 18.92 6.70 7.49
C ALA A 58 18.90 7.42 6.12
N VAL A 59 17.75 7.38 5.45
CA VAL A 59 17.43 8.32 4.37
C VAL A 59 16.89 9.59 5.02
N CYS A 60 17.58 10.71 4.85
CA CYS A 60 17.25 11.99 5.47
C CYS A 60 16.58 12.95 4.50
N GLY A 61 17.17 13.18 3.34
CA GLY A 61 16.63 14.05 2.30
C GLY A 61 16.22 13.28 1.05
N ILE A 62 15.21 13.77 0.35
CA ILE A 62 14.79 13.31 -0.98
C ILE A 62 14.47 14.53 -1.85
N ALA A 63 14.97 14.55 -3.10
CA ALA A 63 14.55 15.50 -4.13
C ALA A 63 14.53 14.83 -5.50
N LEU A 64 13.74 15.35 -6.44
CA LEU A 64 13.50 14.71 -7.72
C LEU A 64 13.00 15.65 -8.84
N ARG A 65 13.19 15.20 -10.08
CA ARG A 65 12.51 15.62 -11.30
C ARG A 65 12.02 14.35 -11.98
N LEU A 66 10.71 14.23 -12.14
CA LEU A 66 10.09 13.12 -12.84
C LEU A 66 9.10 13.63 -13.89
N PRO A 67 8.71 12.79 -14.86
CA PRO A 67 7.75 13.13 -15.91
C PRO A 67 6.43 13.70 -15.36
N GLY A 68 5.68 14.40 -16.21
CA GLY A 68 4.41 15.04 -15.81
C GLY A 68 4.55 16.25 -14.87
N GLY A 69 5.75 16.85 -14.81
CA GLY A 69 6.02 18.06 -14.00
C GLY A 69 6.25 17.79 -12.51
N ILE A 70 6.48 16.54 -12.12
CA ILE A 70 6.71 16.17 -10.72
C ILE A 70 8.08 16.71 -10.26
N ARG A 71 8.07 17.60 -9.27
CA ARG A 71 9.28 18.16 -8.60
C ARG A 71 9.37 17.84 -7.10
N THR A 72 8.33 17.27 -6.49
CA THR A 72 8.29 16.98 -5.04
C THR A 72 7.79 15.56 -4.75
N THR A 73 8.05 15.07 -3.54
CA THR A 73 7.58 13.77 -3.06
C THR A 73 6.06 13.67 -3.00
N GLU A 74 5.38 14.77 -2.69
CA GLU A 74 3.92 14.87 -2.60
C GLU A 74 3.28 14.76 -3.99
N ALA A 75 3.83 15.47 -4.98
CA ALA A 75 3.36 15.38 -6.36
C ALA A 75 3.55 13.97 -6.96
N LEU A 76 4.63 13.28 -6.57
CA LEU A 76 4.83 11.87 -6.93
C LEU A 76 3.78 10.99 -6.25
N TRP A 77 3.54 11.18 -4.95
CA TRP A 77 2.54 10.41 -4.21
C TRP A 77 1.12 10.59 -4.79
N ASP A 78 0.73 11.81 -5.14
CA ASP A 78 -0.58 12.10 -5.74
C ASP A 78 -0.77 11.36 -7.07
N VAL A 79 0.27 11.26 -7.90
CA VAL A 79 0.25 10.47 -9.14
C VAL A 79 0.12 8.97 -8.86
N LEU A 80 0.96 8.43 -7.97
CA LEU A 80 0.99 7.00 -7.65
C LEU A 80 -0.31 6.53 -7.00
N SER A 81 -0.82 7.29 -6.03
CA SER A 81 -2.05 6.97 -5.30
C SER A 81 -3.31 7.09 -6.17
N SER A 82 -3.31 7.99 -7.16
CA SER A 82 -4.40 8.10 -8.15
C SER A 82 -4.25 7.20 -9.38
N GLY A 83 -3.14 6.46 -9.50
CA GLY A 83 -2.88 5.51 -10.59
C GLY A 83 -2.82 6.16 -11.97
N LYS A 84 -2.06 7.26 -12.10
CA LYS A 84 -1.94 8.01 -13.37
C LYS A 84 -0.78 7.53 -14.22
N ASP A 85 -1.08 7.25 -15.49
CA ASP A 85 -0.08 7.09 -16.56
C ASP A 85 0.44 8.45 -17.02
N LEU A 86 1.74 8.75 -16.85
CA LEU A 86 2.35 10.00 -17.30
C LEU A 86 2.99 9.91 -18.70
N ARG A 87 2.68 8.86 -19.49
CA ARG A 87 3.19 8.70 -20.85
C ARG A 87 2.83 9.88 -21.73
N SER A 88 3.82 10.38 -22.46
CA SER A 88 3.72 11.48 -23.40
C SER A 88 4.53 11.22 -24.68
N THR A 89 4.34 12.04 -25.70
CA THR A 89 5.18 12.03 -26.92
C THR A 89 6.49 12.77 -26.65
N LEU A 90 7.58 12.37 -27.31
CA LEU A 90 8.86 13.08 -27.23
C LEU A 90 8.66 14.60 -27.49
N PRO A 91 9.14 15.48 -26.60
CA PRO A 91 9.09 16.92 -26.83
C PRO A 91 9.87 17.32 -28.10
N PRO A 92 9.28 18.12 -29.01
CA PRO A 92 9.85 18.40 -30.34
C PRO A 92 11.12 19.27 -30.28
N ASP A 93 11.37 19.92 -29.16
CA ASP A 93 12.59 20.68 -28.82
C ASP A 93 13.81 19.80 -28.52
N ARG A 94 13.62 18.50 -28.19
CA ARG A 94 14.74 17.56 -27.94
C ARG A 94 15.46 17.20 -29.23
N PHE A 95 14.76 16.53 -30.14
CA PHE A 95 15.24 16.18 -31.48
C PHE A 95 14.08 15.77 -32.39
N ASN A 96 14.28 15.86 -33.71
CA ASN A 96 13.29 15.45 -34.70
C ASN A 96 13.19 13.91 -34.81
N ILE A 97 12.45 13.28 -33.90
CA ILE A 97 12.24 11.82 -33.88
C ILE A 97 11.57 11.28 -35.15
N SER A 98 10.70 12.06 -35.79
CA SER A 98 10.01 11.68 -37.03
C SER A 98 10.96 11.41 -38.22
N ALA A 99 12.18 11.97 -38.21
CA ALA A 99 13.21 11.65 -39.19
C ALA A 99 13.73 10.19 -39.08
N TYR A 100 13.45 9.53 -37.95
CA TYR A 100 13.94 8.21 -37.57
C TYR A 100 12.83 7.14 -37.43
N ASP A 101 11.55 7.41 -37.74
CA ASP A 101 10.44 6.41 -37.64
C ASP A 101 10.78 5.11 -38.40
N THR A 102 10.53 3.93 -37.80
CA THR A 102 10.71 2.59 -38.40
C THR A 102 10.03 2.40 -39.75
N LYS A 103 8.94 3.11 -40.04
CA LYS A 103 8.27 3.11 -41.35
C LYS A 103 9.18 3.55 -42.50
N ASN A 104 10.30 4.21 -42.21
CA ASN A 104 11.29 4.62 -43.21
C ASN A 104 12.25 3.49 -43.62
N GLY A 105 12.27 2.33 -42.94
CA GLY A 105 13.13 1.18 -43.29
C GLY A 105 14.65 1.43 -43.17
N ARG A 106 15.06 2.48 -42.44
CA ARG A 106 16.46 2.91 -42.33
C ARG A 106 17.20 2.21 -41.19
N LYS A 107 18.52 2.03 -41.34
CA LYS A 107 19.40 1.71 -40.20
C LYS A 107 19.33 2.85 -39.17
N GLY A 108 19.23 2.51 -37.88
CA GLY A 108 19.11 3.51 -36.81
C GLY A 108 17.69 4.08 -36.66
N ALA A 109 16.66 3.33 -37.03
CA ALA A 109 15.28 3.74 -36.83
C ALA A 109 14.76 3.50 -35.39
N VAL A 110 13.71 4.23 -35.04
CA VAL A 110 13.09 4.31 -33.70
C VAL A 110 11.66 3.78 -33.77
N GLY A 111 11.32 2.83 -32.89
CA GLY A 111 10.08 2.05 -32.96
C GLY A 111 8.83 2.72 -32.41
N THR A 112 8.99 3.74 -31.55
CA THR A 112 7.88 4.50 -30.96
C THR A 112 8.31 5.94 -30.68
N HIS A 113 7.35 6.87 -30.74
CA HIS A 113 7.57 8.29 -30.40
C HIS A 113 7.12 8.61 -28.97
N HIS A 114 6.62 7.62 -28.22
CA HIS A 114 6.10 7.80 -26.87
C HIS A 114 7.13 7.37 -25.81
N GLY A 115 7.04 7.98 -24.64
CA GLY A 115 7.91 7.73 -23.49
C GLY A 115 7.41 8.56 -22.32
N TYR A 116 8.30 8.90 -21.39
CA TYR A 116 7.93 9.69 -20.22
C TYR A 116 8.99 10.77 -20.02
N PHE A 117 8.66 12.02 -20.35
CA PHE A 117 9.64 13.10 -20.46
C PHE A 117 9.41 14.18 -19.40
N LEU A 118 10.48 14.85 -18.97
CA LEU A 118 10.36 16.00 -18.09
C LEU A 118 9.61 17.12 -18.81
N SER A 119 8.59 17.66 -18.14
CA SER A 119 7.80 18.79 -18.63
C SER A 119 8.49 20.15 -18.44
N GLU A 120 9.61 20.19 -17.73
CA GLU A 120 10.43 21.40 -17.61
C GLU A 120 11.32 21.60 -18.84
N ASP A 121 11.63 22.86 -19.14
CA ASP A 121 12.66 23.19 -20.11
C ASP A 121 14.05 22.85 -19.52
N LEU A 122 14.80 22.02 -20.25
CA LEU A 122 16.17 21.65 -19.91
C LEU A 122 17.17 22.79 -20.19
N ALA A 123 16.75 23.83 -20.91
CA ALA A 123 17.50 25.08 -21.04
C ALA A 123 17.61 25.82 -19.71
N HIS A 124 16.53 25.92 -18.93
CA HIS A 124 16.46 26.78 -17.75
C HIS A 124 17.38 26.32 -16.60
N PHE A 125 18.13 27.27 -16.04
CA PHE A 125 19.05 27.08 -14.93
C PHE A 125 19.37 28.43 -14.27
N ASP A 126 19.40 28.48 -12.94
CA ASP A 126 19.68 29.71 -12.17
C ASP A 126 21.20 30.00 -12.12
N THR A 127 21.68 30.76 -13.11
CA THR A 127 23.08 31.21 -13.17
C THR A 127 23.50 32.09 -12.00
N SER A 128 22.55 32.82 -11.40
CA SER A 128 22.82 33.78 -10.34
C SER A 128 23.19 33.08 -9.02
N PHE A 129 22.51 31.97 -8.72
CA PHE A 129 22.75 31.17 -7.53
C PHE A 129 24.09 30.42 -7.61
N PHE A 130 24.36 29.78 -8.75
CA PHE A 130 25.54 28.92 -8.96
C PHE A 130 26.78 29.67 -9.50
N ASN A 131 26.69 30.98 -9.70
CA ASN A 131 27.77 31.83 -10.22
C ASN A 131 28.44 31.29 -11.52
N MET A 132 27.70 30.54 -12.33
CA MET A 132 28.17 29.96 -13.59
C MET A 132 27.97 30.96 -14.74
N SER A 133 29.00 31.12 -15.57
CA SER A 133 28.89 32.01 -16.74
C SER A 133 27.99 31.41 -17.83
N LYS A 134 27.32 32.26 -18.61
CA LYS A 134 26.48 31.84 -19.76
C LYS A 134 27.17 30.81 -20.67
N LEU A 135 28.41 31.11 -21.08
CA LEU A 135 29.19 30.24 -21.97
C LEU A 135 29.52 28.88 -21.32
N GLU A 136 29.64 28.82 -20.00
CA GLU A 136 29.81 27.56 -19.27
C GLU A 136 28.51 26.76 -19.24
N VAL A 137 27.37 27.41 -18.93
CA VAL A 137 26.05 26.78 -18.85
C VAL A 137 25.61 26.21 -20.20
N GLU A 138 25.81 26.95 -21.29
CA GLU A 138 25.54 26.49 -22.68
C GLU A 138 26.31 25.20 -23.03
N LYS A 139 27.51 25.03 -22.47
CA LYS A 139 28.38 23.86 -22.69
C LYS A 139 28.16 22.73 -21.68
N THR A 140 27.40 22.97 -20.62
CA THR A 140 27.21 22.01 -19.51
C THR A 140 26.01 21.10 -19.79
N ASP A 141 26.22 19.79 -19.62
CA ASP A 141 25.15 18.78 -19.75
C ASP A 141 23.93 19.19 -18.89
N PRO A 142 22.70 19.25 -19.45
CA PRO A 142 21.49 19.49 -18.67
C PRO A 142 21.36 18.59 -17.42
N GLN A 143 21.89 17.35 -17.47
CA GLN A 143 21.94 16.44 -16.31
C GLN A 143 22.72 17.06 -15.15
N GLN A 144 23.88 17.69 -15.40
CA GLN A 144 24.66 18.38 -14.35
C GLN A 144 23.90 19.59 -13.80
N ARG A 145 23.28 20.39 -14.68
CA ARG A 145 22.53 21.60 -14.31
C ARG A 145 21.34 21.27 -13.41
N LYS A 146 20.56 20.25 -13.75
CA LYS A 146 19.41 19.81 -12.94
C LYS A 146 19.83 19.01 -11.71
N LEU A 147 20.96 18.29 -11.74
CA LEU A 147 21.53 17.67 -10.53
C LEU A 147 21.98 18.71 -9.49
N LEU A 148 22.47 19.88 -9.90
CA LEU A 148 22.76 20.98 -8.97
C LEU A 148 21.47 21.43 -8.25
N GLU A 149 20.41 21.80 -8.98
CA GLU A 149 19.13 22.15 -8.37
C GLU A 149 18.63 21.05 -7.40
N VAL A 150 18.55 19.81 -7.89
CA VAL A 150 18.05 18.65 -7.13
C VAL A 150 18.93 18.35 -5.91
N THR A 151 20.24 18.58 -5.96
CA THR A 151 21.14 18.39 -4.82
C THR A 151 20.87 19.43 -3.73
N ARG A 152 20.71 20.71 -4.10
CA ARG A 152 20.36 21.76 -3.13
C ARG A 152 19.05 21.43 -2.43
N GLU A 153 18.04 21.06 -3.20
CA GLU A 153 16.72 20.67 -2.68
C GLU A 153 16.79 19.43 -1.79
N CYS A 154 17.65 18.46 -2.10
CA CYS A 154 17.84 17.25 -1.29
C CYS A 154 18.45 17.58 0.09
N LEU A 155 19.42 18.50 0.12
CA LEU A 155 20.03 19.00 1.36
C LEU A 155 19.02 19.81 2.18
N GLU A 156 18.24 20.70 1.55
CA GLU A 156 17.14 21.43 2.20
C GLU A 156 16.08 20.47 2.76
N ASN A 157 15.73 19.41 2.03
CA ASN A 157 14.81 18.37 2.47
C ASN A 157 15.33 17.57 3.68
N ALA A 158 16.65 17.35 3.76
CA ALA A 158 17.33 16.74 4.89
C ALA A 158 17.49 17.69 6.10
N GLY A 159 17.14 18.97 5.98
CA GLY A 159 17.47 20.00 6.96
C GLY A 159 18.98 20.24 7.12
N GLU A 160 19.79 19.87 6.12
CA GLU A 160 21.24 19.91 6.19
C GLU A 160 21.79 21.24 5.66
N ILE A 161 22.48 21.97 6.54
CA ILE A 161 23.06 23.30 6.24
C ILE A 161 24.57 23.39 6.53
N ASP A 162 25.14 22.43 7.26
CA ASP A 162 26.56 22.41 7.65
C ASP A 162 27.30 21.29 6.89
N TYR A 163 27.25 21.35 5.56
CA TYR A 163 27.83 20.35 4.66
C TYR A 163 29.17 20.77 4.01
N ARG A 164 29.48 22.06 3.95
CA ARG A 164 30.70 22.57 3.30
C ARG A 164 31.95 22.18 4.09
N GLY A 165 32.97 21.70 3.40
CA GLY A 165 34.23 21.24 3.99
C GLY A 165 34.12 19.95 4.80
N LYS A 166 32.99 19.23 4.70
CA LYS A 166 32.77 17.96 5.42
C LYS A 166 33.05 16.76 4.52
N LEU A 167 33.28 15.61 5.14
CA LEU A 167 33.39 14.31 4.48
C LEU A 167 32.01 13.81 4.01
N VAL A 168 31.39 14.54 3.09
CA VAL A 168 30.18 14.11 2.37
C VAL A 168 30.62 13.31 1.14
N GLY A 169 30.19 12.06 1.01
CA GLY A 169 30.38 11.30 -0.23
C GLY A 169 29.36 11.70 -1.30
N CYS A 170 29.73 11.65 -2.58
CA CYS A 170 28.88 11.97 -3.72
C CYS A 170 28.90 10.81 -4.74
N PHE A 171 27.80 10.08 -4.86
CA PHE A 171 27.69 8.89 -5.71
C PHE A 171 26.58 9.08 -6.74
N VAL A 172 26.94 9.22 -8.03
CA VAL A 172 25.97 9.54 -9.09
C VAL A 172 25.88 8.41 -10.11
N GLY A 173 24.73 7.74 -10.15
CA GLY A 173 24.39 6.75 -11.15
C GLY A 173 23.87 7.40 -12.45
N THR A 174 24.45 7.03 -13.59
CA THR A 174 23.97 7.47 -14.91
C THR A 174 23.97 6.32 -15.92
N PHE A 175 23.26 6.52 -17.04
CA PHE A 175 23.16 5.54 -18.12
C PHE A 175 23.86 5.98 -19.40
N GLY A 176 23.54 7.16 -19.92
CA GLY A 176 23.89 7.55 -21.29
C GLY A 176 24.53 8.93 -21.42
N GLU A 177 25.50 9.03 -22.32
CA GLU A 177 26.24 10.25 -22.67
C GLU A 177 25.55 11.03 -23.80
N GLY A 178 24.22 11.20 -23.71
CA GLY A 178 23.40 11.77 -24.79
C GLY A 178 23.87 13.16 -25.23
N TRP A 179 24.34 13.99 -24.28
CA TRP A 179 24.86 15.33 -24.55
C TRP A 179 26.21 15.30 -25.28
N LEU A 180 27.16 14.48 -24.81
CA LEU A 180 28.50 14.33 -25.41
C LEU A 180 28.44 13.79 -26.85
N LEU A 181 27.62 12.76 -27.09
CA LEU A 181 27.41 12.14 -28.40
C LEU A 181 26.79 13.09 -29.44
N SER A 182 26.26 14.22 -28.99
CA SER A 182 25.63 15.23 -29.83
C SER A 182 26.65 16.29 -30.24
N HIS A 183 27.52 16.70 -29.31
CA HIS A 183 28.63 17.63 -29.56
C HIS A 183 29.78 17.00 -30.35
N SER A 184 29.97 15.68 -30.27
CA SER A 184 31.05 14.98 -31.00
C SER A 184 30.84 14.90 -32.52
N LYS A 185 29.64 15.18 -33.03
CA LYS A 185 29.31 15.05 -34.46
C LYS A 185 29.76 16.21 -35.35
N GLU A 186 29.99 17.39 -34.78
CA GLU A 186 30.27 18.60 -35.56
C GLU A 186 31.75 19.03 -35.56
N ASN A 187 32.63 18.26 -34.91
CA ASN A 187 34.03 18.63 -34.68
C ASN A 187 34.21 19.96 -33.90
N GLN A 188 33.12 20.50 -33.33
CA GLN A 188 33.07 21.69 -32.49
C GLN A 188 33.33 21.33 -31.01
N PHE A 189 34.39 20.56 -30.73
CA PHE A 189 34.71 20.08 -29.37
C PHE A 189 35.28 21.19 -28.48
N THR A 190 34.46 22.20 -28.18
CA THR A 190 34.82 23.42 -27.44
C THR A 190 34.31 23.42 -25.99
N GLY A 191 33.66 22.33 -25.57
CA GLY A 191 33.05 22.17 -24.24
C GLY A 191 33.99 21.71 -23.12
N GLY A 192 35.16 21.16 -23.46
CA GLY A 192 36.09 20.61 -22.47
C GLY A 192 35.47 19.50 -21.62
N TYR A 193 35.85 19.42 -20.34
CA TYR A 193 35.33 18.42 -19.40
C TYR A 193 33.84 18.60 -19.05
N ASN A 194 33.23 19.77 -19.28
CA ASN A 194 31.82 20.03 -18.95
C ASN A 194 30.82 19.18 -19.76
N LEU A 195 31.27 18.55 -20.85
CA LEU A 195 30.50 17.58 -21.63
C LEU A 195 30.58 16.13 -21.09
N TRP A 196 31.47 15.85 -20.14
CA TRP A 196 31.82 14.48 -19.74
C TRP A 196 31.03 14.07 -18.50
N ASP A 197 30.59 12.81 -18.47
CA ASP A 197 29.81 12.23 -17.38
C ASP A 197 30.53 12.26 -16.03
N LEU A 198 31.86 12.20 -15.99
CA LEU A 198 32.66 12.31 -14.77
C LEU A 198 32.43 13.63 -13.99
N MET A 199 31.91 14.69 -14.65
CA MET A 199 31.52 15.93 -13.98
C MET A 199 30.21 15.79 -13.18
N LEU A 200 29.39 14.76 -13.40
CA LEU A 200 28.09 14.60 -12.71
C LEU A 200 28.24 14.51 -11.18
N ALA A 201 29.25 13.81 -10.66
CA ALA A 201 29.57 13.79 -9.22
C ALA A 201 30.55 14.90 -8.81
N ASN A 202 31.56 15.15 -9.64
CA ASN A 202 32.64 16.08 -9.30
C ASN A 202 32.19 17.55 -9.28
N ARG A 203 31.24 17.96 -10.14
CA ARG A 203 30.67 19.32 -10.10
C ARG A 203 29.84 19.57 -8.85
N LEU A 204 29.07 18.57 -8.39
CA LEU A 204 28.35 18.65 -7.11
C LEU A 204 29.32 18.77 -5.94
N SER A 205 30.38 17.95 -5.95
CA SER A 205 31.39 17.97 -4.89
C SER A 205 32.18 19.30 -4.85
N TYR A 206 32.48 19.88 -6.01
CA TYR A 206 33.08 21.22 -6.13
C TYR A 206 32.14 22.32 -5.61
N GLU A 207 30.90 22.36 -6.09
CA GLU A 207 29.95 23.44 -5.78
C GLU A 207 29.60 23.49 -4.29
N TYR A 208 29.28 22.33 -3.73
CA TYR A 208 28.88 22.19 -2.32
C TYR A 208 30.06 21.95 -1.36
N ASP A 209 31.31 21.92 -1.85
CA ASP A 209 32.52 21.67 -1.07
C ASP A 209 32.42 20.38 -0.24
N PHE A 210 32.10 19.29 -0.94
CA PHE A 210 32.11 17.94 -0.38
C PHE A 210 33.52 17.34 -0.47
N GLN A 211 34.04 16.85 0.65
CA GLN A 211 35.41 16.33 0.76
C GLN A 211 35.47 14.80 0.97
N GLY A 212 34.35 14.09 0.79
CA GLY A 212 34.32 12.63 0.75
C GLY A 212 34.54 12.06 -0.67
N PRO A 213 34.34 10.74 -0.86
CA PRO A 213 34.48 10.10 -2.16
C PRO A 213 33.51 10.68 -3.21
N SER A 214 33.99 11.03 -4.41
CA SER A 214 33.17 11.55 -5.52
C SER A 214 33.26 10.59 -6.70
N VAL A 215 32.15 9.91 -7.03
CA VAL A 215 32.14 8.75 -7.93
C VAL A 215 30.94 8.79 -8.89
N VAL A 216 31.20 8.56 -10.18
CA VAL A 216 30.16 8.35 -11.21
C VAL A 216 30.10 6.86 -11.55
N ILE A 217 28.88 6.31 -11.58
CA ILE A 217 28.64 4.86 -11.64
C ILE A 217 27.78 4.52 -12.86
N LYS A 218 28.23 3.51 -13.62
CA LYS A 218 27.60 3.07 -14.88
C LYS A 218 27.49 1.55 -14.89
N THR A 219 26.37 1.03 -14.40
CA THR A 219 26.03 -0.41 -14.40
C THR A 219 24.73 -0.69 -15.14
N GLY A 220 24.37 0.18 -16.09
CA GLY A 220 23.08 0.15 -16.77
C GLY A 220 21.94 0.56 -15.83
N CYS A 221 20.82 -0.15 -15.90
CA CYS A 221 19.59 0.18 -15.18
C CYS A 221 19.68 0.10 -13.64
N SER A 222 20.76 -0.47 -13.09
CA SER A 222 21.02 -0.55 -11.66
C SER A 222 21.90 0.59 -11.11
N ALA A 223 22.40 1.50 -11.95
CA ALA A 223 23.47 2.45 -11.61
C ALA A 223 23.25 3.22 -10.30
N SER A 224 22.05 3.78 -10.09
CA SER A 224 21.73 4.52 -8.86
C SER A 224 21.59 3.66 -7.61
N LEU A 225 21.22 2.37 -7.71
CA LEU A 225 21.23 1.44 -6.57
C LEU A 225 22.61 0.85 -6.29
N VAL A 226 23.48 0.73 -7.30
CA VAL A 226 24.91 0.46 -7.07
C VAL A 226 25.57 1.67 -6.39
N GLY A 227 25.24 2.90 -6.79
CA GLY A 227 25.63 4.10 -6.06
C GLY A 227 25.12 4.15 -4.62
N LEU A 228 23.88 3.69 -4.39
CA LEU A 228 23.35 3.54 -3.04
C LEU A 228 24.14 2.52 -2.22
N HIS A 229 24.54 1.40 -2.83
CA HIS A 229 25.36 0.38 -2.19
C HIS A 229 26.72 0.92 -1.78
N GLU A 230 27.47 1.52 -2.71
CA GLU A 230 28.80 2.10 -2.42
C GLU A 230 28.73 3.21 -1.37
N ALA A 231 27.69 4.06 -1.40
CA ALA A 231 27.46 5.05 -0.36
C ALA A 231 27.18 4.44 1.02
N CYS A 232 26.37 3.38 1.11
CA CYS A 232 26.15 2.65 2.36
C CYS A 232 27.46 2.04 2.87
N ARG A 233 28.29 1.48 1.98
CA ARG A 233 29.60 0.91 2.35
C ARG A 233 30.57 1.99 2.85
N ALA A 234 30.67 3.13 2.18
CA ALA A 234 31.52 4.25 2.59
C ALA A 234 31.11 4.81 3.97
N LEU A 235 29.79 4.95 4.21
CA LEU A 235 29.25 5.37 5.52
C LEU A 235 29.54 4.36 6.65
N GLN A 236 29.50 3.07 6.33
CA GLN A 236 29.78 1.99 7.29
C GLN A 236 31.28 1.82 7.56
N GLY A 237 32.12 2.03 6.54
CA GLY A 237 33.59 2.01 6.64
C GLY A 237 34.19 3.27 7.29
N GLY A 238 33.48 4.40 7.21
CA GLY A 238 33.92 5.69 7.75
C GLY A 238 34.66 6.58 6.74
N ASP A 239 34.64 6.23 5.45
CA ASP A 239 35.20 7.05 4.36
C ASP A 239 34.43 8.37 4.17
N CYS A 240 33.17 8.41 4.63
CA CYS A 240 32.34 9.60 4.72
C CYS A 240 31.45 9.58 5.98
N THR A 241 31.05 10.77 6.46
CA THR A 241 30.14 10.95 7.60
C THR A 241 28.67 11.03 7.18
N SER A 242 28.44 11.47 5.95
CA SER A 242 27.16 11.55 5.24
C SER A 242 27.40 11.31 3.74
N ALA A 243 26.35 11.03 2.97
CA ALA A 243 26.48 10.80 1.54
C ALA A 243 25.26 11.32 0.76
N LEU A 244 25.52 11.99 -0.35
CA LEU A 244 24.55 12.23 -1.41
C LEU A 244 24.62 11.07 -2.41
N VAL A 245 23.49 10.46 -2.71
CA VAL A 245 23.35 9.48 -3.79
C VAL A 245 22.35 10.01 -4.79
N ALA A 246 22.74 10.12 -6.05
CA ALA A 246 21.86 10.62 -7.11
C ALA A 246 21.78 9.65 -8.29
N GLY A 247 20.68 9.74 -9.03
CA GLY A 247 20.43 9.04 -10.27
C GLY A 247 20.00 10.02 -11.35
N THR A 248 20.53 9.90 -12.56
CA THR A 248 20.16 10.75 -13.69
C THR A 248 20.10 9.98 -15.01
N SER A 249 19.05 10.23 -15.81
CA SER A 249 19.03 9.97 -17.25
C SER A 249 18.15 11.01 -17.94
N LEU A 250 18.61 11.55 -19.08
CA LEU A 250 17.84 12.41 -19.97
C LEU A 250 17.92 11.93 -21.42
N ILE A 251 16.78 11.86 -22.10
CA ILE A 251 16.66 11.36 -23.47
C ILE A 251 16.98 12.49 -24.46
N MET A 252 18.27 12.74 -24.62
CA MET A 252 18.79 13.85 -25.45
C MET A 252 18.90 13.53 -26.93
N GLY A 253 18.85 12.27 -27.37
CA GLY A 253 19.05 11.95 -28.80
C GLY A 253 18.58 10.55 -29.24
N PRO A 254 18.48 10.31 -30.56
CA PRO A 254 17.88 9.11 -31.13
C PRO A 254 18.77 7.86 -31.01
N SER A 255 20.09 8.00 -30.81
CA SER A 255 21.04 6.89 -30.97
C SER A 255 20.80 5.71 -30.01
N VAL A 256 20.60 5.97 -28.71
CA VAL A 256 20.27 4.93 -27.71
C VAL A 256 18.87 4.36 -27.98
N TYR A 257 17.94 5.24 -28.38
CA TYR A 257 16.55 4.88 -28.68
C TYR A 257 16.47 3.89 -29.86
N ALA A 258 17.26 4.13 -30.91
CA ALA A 258 17.36 3.27 -32.07
C ALA A 258 18.09 1.94 -31.78
N ALA A 259 19.12 1.96 -30.92
CA ALA A 259 19.79 0.73 -30.48
C ALA A 259 18.82 -0.20 -29.74
N MET A 260 18.12 0.31 -28.72
CA MET A 260 17.11 -0.46 -27.98
C MET A 260 15.91 -0.88 -28.84
N THR A 261 15.55 -0.09 -29.86
CA THR A 261 14.56 -0.50 -30.88
C THR A 261 15.06 -1.72 -31.65
N SER A 262 16.33 -1.72 -32.09
CA SER A 262 16.91 -2.84 -32.85
C SER A 262 17.13 -4.11 -32.03
N GLU A 263 17.25 -3.99 -30.71
CA GLU A 263 17.31 -5.11 -29.77
C GLU A 263 15.93 -5.66 -29.39
N GLY A 264 14.83 -4.99 -29.78
CA GLY A 264 13.46 -5.46 -29.53
C GLY A 264 13.02 -5.36 -28.06
N VAL A 265 13.67 -4.52 -27.25
CA VAL A 265 13.39 -4.40 -25.80
C VAL A 265 12.40 -3.28 -25.45
N LEU A 266 12.10 -2.39 -26.40
CA LEU A 266 11.15 -1.29 -26.22
C LEU A 266 9.72 -1.70 -26.60
N SER A 267 8.76 -1.30 -25.78
CA SER A 267 7.33 -1.47 -26.07
C SER A 267 6.91 -0.67 -27.32
N ALA A 268 6.12 -1.27 -28.20
CA ALA A 268 5.66 -0.63 -29.43
C ALA A 268 4.75 0.59 -29.17
N ASP A 269 3.97 0.57 -28.09
CA ASP A 269 3.15 1.71 -27.67
C ASP A 269 3.90 2.69 -26.73
N GLY A 270 5.14 2.37 -26.35
CA GLY A 270 5.94 3.17 -25.43
C GLY A 270 5.38 3.20 -24.00
N SER A 271 4.85 2.09 -23.48
CA SER A 271 4.47 1.94 -22.08
C SER A 271 5.13 0.73 -21.39
N CYS A 272 5.25 0.77 -20.07
CA CYS A 272 5.65 -0.39 -19.27
C CYS A 272 4.37 -1.10 -18.76
N LYS A 273 4.05 -2.27 -19.32
CA LYS A 273 2.85 -3.06 -18.97
C LYS A 273 3.20 -4.14 -17.93
N THR A 274 3.82 -3.71 -16.84
CA THR A 274 4.48 -4.60 -15.87
C THR A 274 3.52 -5.65 -15.28
N PHE A 275 3.94 -6.91 -15.38
CA PHE A 275 3.23 -8.13 -14.99
C PHE A 275 1.94 -8.46 -15.76
N ASP A 276 1.50 -7.63 -16.71
CA ASP A 276 0.30 -7.92 -17.51
C ASP A 276 0.59 -8.91 -18.65
N ALA A 277 -0.42 -9.66 -19.08
CA ALA A 277 -0.33 -10.58 -20.21
C ALA A 277 0.03 -9.89 -21.55
N THR A 278 -0.13 -8.56 -21.64
CA THR A 278 0.20 -7.73 -22.81
C THR A 278 1.56 -7.02 -22.72
N ALA A 279 2.41 -7.42 -21.75
CA ALA A 279 3.81 -7.01 -21.64
C ALA A 279 4.60 -7.28 -22.93
N ASP A 280 5.17 -6.24 -23.54
CA ASP A 280 5.87 -6.30 -24.85
C ASP A 280 7.21 -5.55 -24.86
N GLY A 281 7.69 -5.08 -23.70
CA GLY A 281 8.89 -4.28 -23.55
C GLY A 281 8.70 -3.11 -22.58
N PHE A 282 9.73 -2.28 -22.44
CA PHE A 282 9.67 -1.09 -21.58
C PHE A 282 9.60 0.21 -22.37
N ALA A 283 9.26 1.29 -21.68
CA ALA A 283 9.29 2.65 -22.19
C ALA A 283 10.43 3.42 -21.55
N ARG A 284 11.24 4.10 -22.36
CA ARG A 284 12.30 4.99 -21.84
C ARG A 284 11.69 6.21 -21.17
N ALA A 285 12.30 6.66 -20.08
CA ALA A 285 11.93 7.89 -19.39
C ALA A 285 13.13 8.80 -19.10
N ASP A 286 12.86 10.09 -19.01
CA ASP A 286 13.71 11.01 -18.27
C ASP A 286 13.53 10.77 -16.76
N GLY A 287 14.57 11.04 -15.97
CA GLY A 287 14.43 11.09 -14.52
C GLY A 287 15.70 11.54 -13.83
N ILE A 288 15.56 12.41 -12.83
CA ILE A 288 16.65 12.87 -11.98
C ILE A 288 16.18 12.79 -10.54
N ASN A 289 16.97 12.19 -9.65
CA ASN A 289 16.63 12.05 -8.25
C ASN A 289 17.89 12.06 -7.39
N ALA A 290 17.73 12.46 -6.12
CA ALA A 290 18.77 12.40 -5.12
C ALA A 290 18.21 12.04 -3.75
N VAL A 291 18.99 11.29 -2.99
CA VAL A 291 18.76 11.00 -1.58
C VAL A 291 19.99 11.37 -0.76
N TYR A 292 19.79 11.99 0.40
CA TYR A 292 20.86 12.32 1.35
C TYR A 292 20.81 11.35 2.52
N LEU A 293 21.96 10.79 2.87
CA LEU A 293 22.12 9.65 3.76
C LEU A 293 23.06 9.97 4.92
N LYS A 294 22.74 9.45 6.09
CA LYS A 294 23.65 9.36 7.24
C LYS A 294 23.52 7.97 7.87
N ARG A 295 24.51 7.53 8.64
CA ARG A 295 24.27 6.46 9.62
C ARG A 295 23.14 6.88 10.56
N LEU A 296 22.28 5.94 10.96
CA LEU A 296 21.08 6.25 11.75
C LEU A 296 21.41 6.95 13.08
N ASP A 297 22.52 6.56 13.73
CA ASP A 297 23.01 7.19 14.95
C ASP A 297 23.44 8.65 14.73
N ASN A 298 24.17 8.93 13.65
CA ASN A 298 24.51 10.30 13.25
C ASN A 298 23.25 11.12 12.91
N ALA A 299 22.29 10.55 12.17
CA ALA A 299 21.05 11.25 11.81
C ALA A 299 20.24 11.66 13.06
N ILE A 300 20.11 10.76 14.03
CA ILE A 300 19.43 11.03 15.31
C ILE A 300 20.20 12.07 16.13
N ARG A 301 21.53 11.95 16.22
CA ARG A 301 22.39 12.91 16.94
C ARG A 301 22.29 14.32 16.37
N ASP A 302 22.30 14.43 15.04
CA ASP A 302 22.31 15.70 14.32
C ASP A 302 20.89 16.29 14.14
N GLY A 303 19.84 15.58 14.57
CA GLY A 303 18.45 16.01 14.47
C GLY A 303 17.87 15.97 13.05
N ASN A 304 18.52 15.25 12.12
CA ASN A 304 18.01 15.08 10.77
C ASN A 304 16.68 14.29 10.77
N PRO A 305 15.76 14.55 9.83
CA PRO A 305 14.62 13.68 9.59
C PRO A 305 15.10 12.27 9.21
N VAL A 306 14.33 11.25 9.60
CA VAL A 306 14.53 9.85 9.19
C VAL A 306 13.31 9.44 8.39
N ARG A 307 13.38 9.59 7.06
CA ARG A 307 12.33 9.27 6.08
C ARG A 307 12.13 7.74 6.02
N ALA A 308 13.23 7.01 5.95
CA ALA A 308 13.28 5.55 5.99
C ALA A 308 14.64 5.05 6.51
N ILE A 309 14.72 3.76 6.81
CA ILE A 309 15.96 3.09 7.26
C ILE A 309 16.33 1.99 6.27
N ILE A 310 17.48 2.16 5.62
CA ILE A 310 18.11 1.13 4.79
C ILE A 310 18.80 0.14 5.75
N ARG A 311 18.28 -1.08 5.79
CA ARG A 311 18.80 -2.16 6.65
C ARG A 311 20.02 -2.85 6.06
N ASN A 312 20.05 -3.07 4.74
CA ASN A 312 21.20 -3.61 4.01
C ASN A 312 21.08 -3.33 2.50
N THR A 313 22.18 -3.42 1.76
CA THR A 313 22.25 -3.30 0.30
C THR A 313 23.31 -4.24 -0.25
N GLY A 314 23.15 -4.71 -1.49
CA GLY A 314 24.12 -5.60 -2.13
C GLY A 314 24.07 -5.51 -3.65
N SER A 315 25.18 -5.92 -4.27
CA SER A 315 25.34 -6.00 -5.72
C SER A 315 26.03 -7.33 -6.09
N ASN A 316 25.63 -7.93 -7.21
CA ASN A 316 26.28 -9.10 -7.78
C ASN A 316 26.11 -9.11 -9.32
N SER A 317 26.49 -10.22 -9.96
CA SER A 317 26.33 -10.42 -11.40
C SER A 317 25.75 -11.80 -11.68
N ASP A 318 24.86 -11.89 -12.67
CA ASP A 318 24.29 -13.15 -13.18
C ASP A 318 25.34 -14.06 -13.84
N GLY A 319 26.52 -13.54 -14.17
CA GLY A 319 27.60 -14.27 -14.83
C GLY A 319 27.19 -14.80 -16.21
N LYS A 320 27.68 -15.99 -16.58
CA LYS A 320 27.39 -16.60 -17.90
C LYS A 320 25.98 -17.22 -17.94
N SER A 321 24.96 -16.44 -18.34
CA SER A 321 23.57 -16.88 -18.54
C SER A 321 23.28 -17.36 -19.98
N LEU A 322 22.01 -17.59 -20.33
CA LEU A 322 21.59 -18.12 -21.64
C LEU A 322 21.90 -17.16 -22.81
N GLY A 323 22.00 -15.87 -22.52
CA GLY A 323 22.47 -14.81 -23.41
C GLY A 323 22.89 -13.61 -22.56
N MET A 324 23.76 -12.74 -23.08
CA MET A 324 24.38 -11.66 -22.28
C MET A 324 23.41 -10.75 -21.53
N PHE A 325 22.18 -10.61 -22.02
CA PHE A 325 21.10 -9.80 -21.45
C PHE A 325 19.99 -10.60 -20.76
N SER A 326 20.13 -11.93 -20.63
CA SER A 326 19.11 -12.80 -20.03
C SER A 326 19.27 -12.88 -18.50
N PRO A 327 18.28 -12.43 -17.71
CA PRO A 327 18.37 -12.41 -16.25
C PRO A 327 18.26 -13.81 -15.61
N ARG A 328 18.68 -13.95 -14.35
CA ARG A 328 18.62 -15.20 -13.59
C ARG A 328 17.94 -15.09 -12.23
N SER A 329 16.78 -15.75 -12.11
CA SER A 329 16.01 -15.81 -10.86
C SER A 329 16.79 -16.41 -9.68
N SER A 330 17.66 -17.40 -9.92
CA SER A 330 18.49 -18.04 -8.89
C SER A 330 19.54 -17.07 -8.31
N THR A 331 20.14 -16.22 -9.13
CA THR A 331 21.17 -15.26 -8.72
C THR A 331 20.55 -14.06 -8.02
N GLN A 332 19.42 -13.55 -8.54
CA GLN A 332 18.59 -12.54 -7.87
C GLN A 332 18.16 -13.01 -6.48
N GLY A 333 17.51 -14.18 -6.38
CA GLY A 333 17.05 -14.72 -5.10
C GLY A 333 18.18 -15.02 -4.11
N SER A 334 19.38 -15.36 -4.59
CA SER A 334 20.54 -15.60 -3.73
C SER A 334 21.16 -14.30 -3.18
N LEU A 335 21.18 -13.22 -3.98
CA LEU A 335 21.54 -11.89 -3.47
C LEU A 335 20.59 -11.46 -2.36
N VAL A 336 19.28 -11.52 -2.62
CA VAL A 336 18.25 -11.09 -1.67
C VAL A 336 18.31 -11.90 -0.37
N ARG A 337 18.39 -13.24 -0.44
CA ARG A 337 18.55 -14.08 0.77
C ARG A 337 19.79 -13.72 1.57
N LYS A 338 20.93 -13.47 0.92
CA LYS A 338 22.15 -13.01 1.61
C LYS A 338 21.89 -11.68 2.33
N MET A 339 21.25 -10.72 1.66
CA MET A 339 21.01 -9.39 2.25
C MET A 339 20.10 -9.43 3.48
N TYR A 340 19.07 -10.29 3.48
CA TYR A 340 18.20 -10.52 4.64
C TYR A 340 18.93 -11.23 5.78
N ALA A 341 19.72 -12.27 5.47
CA ALA A 341 20.52 -13.00 6.46
C ALA A 341 21.56 -12.08 7.15
N ASP A 342 22.33 -11.32 6.36
CA ASP A 342 23.29 -10.33 6.86
C ASP A 342 22.62 -9.24 7.74
N ALA A 343 21.36 -8.89 7.43
CA ALA A 343 20.58 -7.88 8.17
C ALA A 343 19.89 -8.41 9.44
N GLY A 344 19.90 -9.74 9.65
CA GLY A 344 19.12 -10.40 10.71
C GLY A 344 17.61 -10.24 10.54
N LEU A 345 17.10 -10.39 9.30
CA LEU A 345 15.68 -10.23 8.95
C LEU A 345 15.10 -11.54 8.40
N ASP A 346 13.85 -11.84 8.77
CA ASP A 346 13.05 -12.91 8.15
C ASP A 346 12.42 -12.39 6.84
N PRO A 347 12.73 -13.00 5.67
CA PRO A 347 12.07 -12.65 4.42
C PRO A 347 10.55 -12.80 4.46
N THR A 348 10.00 -13.73 5.24
CA THR A 348 8.55 -13.99 5.29
C THR A 348 7.75 -12.86 5.97
N GLU A 349 8.42 -11.90 6.63
CA GLU A 349 7.80 -10.68 7.18
C GLU A 349 7.78 -9.51 6.16
N THR A 350 8.27 -9.73 4.94
CA THR A 350 8.32 -8.69 3.90
C THR A 350 6.93 -8.39 3.35
N ALA A 351 6.37 -7.24 3.73
CA ALA A 351 5.04 -6.83 3.26
C ALA A 351 4.99 -6.46 1.77
N PHE A 352 6.07 -5.85 1.23
CA PHE A 352 6.09 -5.28 -0.12
C PHE A 352 7.46 -5.39 -0.78
N VAL A 353 7.46 -5.71 -2.08
CA VAL A 353 8.63 -5.66 -2.97
C VAL A 353 8.32 -4.75 -4.15
N GLU A 354 9.02 -3.63 -4.22
CA GLU A 354 9.12 -2.82 -5.43
C GLU A 354 10.13 -3.50 -6.37
N CYS A 355 9.63 -4.13 -7.41
CA CYS A 355 10.39 -4.88 -8.39
C CYS A 355 11.09 -3.98 -9.42
N HIS A 356 12.04 -4.55 -10.15
CA HIS A 356 12.56 -3.95 -11.37
C HIS A 356 11.44 -3.84 -12.41
N GLY A 357 10.69 -4.92 -12.66
CA GLY A 357 9.38 -4.93 -13.33
C GLY A 357 9.29 -4.02 -14.54
N THR A 358 9.96 -4.38 -15.64
CA THR A 358 10.07 -3.55 -16.84
C THR A 358 8.87 -3.63 -17.76
N GLY A 359 8.00 -4.65 -17.63
CA GLY A 359 6.95 -4.92 -18.63
C GLY A 359 7.48 -5.74 -19.80
N THR A 360 8.52 -6.54 -19.58
CA THR A 360 9.13 -7.38 -20.62
C THR A 360 8.62 -8.81 -20.46
N ALA A 361 7.93 -9.32 -21.49
CA ALA A 361 7.25 -10.63 -21.50
C ALA A 361 8.06 -11.79 -20.88
N THR A 362 9.37 -11.82 -21.10
CA THR A 362 10.26 -12.90 -20.65
C THR A 362 11.00 -12.60 -19.33
N TRP A 363 11.10 -11.34 -18.91
CA TRP A 363 11.86 -10.96 -17.71
C TRP A 363 10.96 -10.84 -16.47
N ASP A 364 9.75 -10.30 -16.63
CA ASP A 364 8.76 -10.18 -15.56
C ASP A 364 8.43 -11.57 -14.91
N PRO A 365 8.28 -12.69 -15.66
CA PRO A 365 8.17 -14.04 -15.09
C PRO A 365 9.42 -14.51 -14.32
N ILE A 366 10.62 -14.16 -14.78
CA ILE A 366 11.88 -14.56 -14.12
C ILE A 366 12.02 -13.84 -12.78
N GLU A 367 11.73 -12.54 -12.74
CA GLU A 367 11.78 -11.75 -11.52
C GLU A 367 10.69 -12.16 -10.51
N THR A 368 9.43 -12.28 -10.95
CA THR A 368 8.36 -12.77 -10.08
C THR A 368 8.66 -14.17 -9.54
N THR A 369 9.26 -15.06 -10.32
CA THR A 369 9.76 -16.36 -9.82
C THR A 369 10.83 -16.19 -8.73
N ALA A 370 11.78 -15.25 -8.89
CA ALA A 370 12.79 -14.97 -7.87
C ALA A 370 12.17 -14.45 -6.56
N VAL A 371 11.26 -13.49 -6.66
CA VAL A 371 10.56 -12.87 -5.53
C VAL A 371 9.66 -13.89 -4.82
N GLY A 372 8.88 -14.68 -5.56
CA GLY A 372 8.01 -15.72 -4.99
C GLY A 372 8.78 -16.82 -4.25
N ASN A 373 9.97 -17.18 -4.72
CA ASN A 373 10.88 -18.15 -4.09
C ASN A 373 11.62 -17.62 -2.84
N VAL A 374 11.56 -16.31 -2.55
CA VAL A 374 12.21 -15.71 -1.36
C VAL A 374 11.18 -15.25 -0.33
N PHE A 375 10.07 -14.67 -0.79
CA PHE A 375 9.11 -13.97 0.06
C PHE A 375 7.71 -14.62 0.05
N GLY A 376 7.39 -15.40 -0.97
CA GLY A 376 6.02 -15.86 -1.26
C GLY A 376 5.45 -16.92 -0.32
N GLU A 377 6.15 -17.33 0.74
CA GLU A 377 5.66 -18.36 1.68
C GLU A 377 4.36 -17.93 2.37
N LYS A 378 4.33 -16.72 2.94
CA LYS A 378 3.13 -16.11 3.55
C LYS A 378 2.32 -15.23 2.57
N GLY A 379 2.81 -15.08 1.34
CA GLY A 379 2.35 -14.06 0.40
C GLY A 379 3.11 -12.74 0.57
N VAL A 380 3.41 -12.07 -0.55
CA VAL A 380 4.05 -10.74 -0.57
C VAL A 380 3.37 -9.84 -1.60
N TYR A 381 3.22 -8.55 -1.30
CA TYR A 381 2.76 -7.61 -2.33
C TYR A 381 3.90 -7.21 -3.26
N ILE A 382 3.63 -7.19 -4.57
CA ILE A 382 4.60 -6.74 -5.59
C ILE A 382 4.05 -5.56 -6.40
N GLY A 383 4.96 -4.76 -6.97
CA GLY A 383 4.64 -3.67 -7.88
C GLY A 383 5.88 -3.09 -8.55
N SER A 384 5.68 -2.17 -9.50
CA SER A 384 6.73 -1.37 -10.14
C SER A 384 6.26 0.08 -10.28
N VAL A 385 7.16 1.06 -10.24
CA VAL A 385 6.90 2.48 -10.52
C VAL A 385 6.87 2.80 -12.03
N LYS A 386 7.37 1.86 -12.85
CA LYS A 386 7.58 2.07 -14.30
C LYS A 386 6.29 2.15 -15.12
N PRO A 387 5.15 1.54 -14.74
CA PRO A 387 3.87 1.80 -15.38
C PRO A 387 3.42 3.26 -15.28
N ASP A 388 3.73 3.96 -14.19
CA ASP A 388 3.32 5.35 -13.92
C ASP A 388 4.26 6.38 -14.56
N VAL A 389 5.58 6.21 -14.40
CA VAL A 389 6.60 7.22 -14.79
C VAL A 389 7.64 6.72 -15.80
N GLY A 390 7.48 5.50 -16.32
CA GLY A 390 8.41 4.89 -17.28
C GLY A 390 9.74 4.41 -16.68
N HIS A 391 10.61 3.88 -17.53
CA HIS A 391 11.94 3.39 -17.13
C HIS A 391 13.00 4.48 -17.34
N SER A 392 13.30 5.22 -16.27
CA SER A 392 14.35 6.25 -16.17
C SER A 392 15.79 5.72 -16.07
N GLU A 393 16.04 4.53 -16.61
CA GLU A 393 17.37 3.92 -16.79
C GLU A 393 18.27 4.02 -15.54
N GLY A 394 19.34 4.81 -15.60
CA GLY A 394 20.30 4.98 -14.50
C GLY A 394 19.67 5.54 -13.22
N ALA A 395 18.60 6.33 -13.33
CA ALA A 395 17.85 6.89 -12.20
C ALA A 395 16.73 5.97 -11.66
N SER A 396 16.38 4.90 -12.37
CA SER A 396 15.20 4.07 -12.01
C SER A 396 15.29 3.39 -10.66
N GLY A 397 16.49 2.97 -10.26
CA GLY A 397 16.70 2.32 -8.97
C GLY A 397 16.30 3.21 -7.78
N LEU A 398 16.74 4.46 -7.79
CA LEU A 398 16.32 5.45 -6.78
C LEU A 398 14.85 5.90 -6.95
N THR A 399 14.29 5.95 -8.17
CA THR A 399 12.85 6.24 -8.35
C THR A 399 11.99 5.16 -7.67
N SER A 400 12.37 3.88 -7.82
CA SER A 400 11.74 2.75 -7.13
C SER A 400 11.96 2.82 -5.60
N LEU A 401 13.17 3.15 -5.13
CA LEU A 401 13.41 3.37 -3.69
C LEU A 401 12.48 4.45 -3.12
N ILE A 402 12.37 5.60 -3.80
CA ILE A 402 11.54 6.73 -3.35
C ILE A 402 10.07 6.30 -3.28
N LYS A 403 9.54 5.58 -4.26
CA LYS A 403 8.18 4.99 -4.18
C LYS A 403 8.03 4.09 -2.94
N GLY A 404 9.01 3.25 -2.64
CA GLY A 404 9.01 2.40 -1.45
C GLY A 404 9.00 3.21 -0.14
N ILE A 405 9.76 4.31 -0.07
CA ILE A 405 9.76 5.22 1.08
C ILE A 405 8.39 5.90 1.23
N LEU A 406 7.80 6.42 0.15
CA LEU A 406 6.48 7.04 0.21
C LEU A 406 5.39 6.03 0.62
N ALA A 407 5.48 4.77 0.17
CA ALA A 407 4.58 3.71 0.62
C ALA A 407 4.68 3.44 2.14
N LEU A 408 5.87 3.57 2.74
CA LEU A 408 6.06 3.49 4.20
C LEU A 408 5.50 4.74 4.91
N GLU A 409 5.78 5.93 4.40
CA GLU A 409 5.33 7.21 4.99
C GLU A 409 3.81 7.36 5.00
N HIS A 410 3.17 6.96 3.89
CA HIS A 410 1.71 6.95 3.73
C HIS A 410 1.06 5.62 4.18
N LYS A 411 1.85 4.65 4.65
CA LYS A 411 1.43 3.32 5.13
C LYS A 411 0.48 2.60 4.16
N THR A 412 0.69 2.80 2.87
CA THR A 412 -0.20 2.42 1.78
C THR A 412 0.62 1.97 0.59
N ILE A 413 0.33 0.80 0.01
CA ILE A 413 0.96 0.35 -1.22
C ILE A 413 0.13 0.91 -2.40
N PRO A 414 0.69 1.80 -3.24
CA PRO A 414 -0.05 2.35 -4.38
C PRO A 414 -0.40 1.27 -5.42
N PRO A 415 -1.43 1.49 -6.26
CA PRO A 415 -1.79 0.57 -7.35
C PRO A 415 -0.61 0.34 -8.32
N ASN A 416 -0.51 -0.89 -8.84
CA ASN A 416 0.33 -1.20 -10.00
C ASN A 416 -0.56 -1.06 -11.25
N ILE A 417 -0.49 0.07 -11.94
CA ILE A 417 -1.38 0.36 -13.07
C ILE A 417 -1.04 -0.48 -14.32
N LYS A 418 -1.95 -0.48 -15.30
CA LYS A 418 -1.87 -1.27 -16.56
C LYS A 418 -1.86 -2.80 -16.40
N PHE A 419 -1.98 -3.30 -15.17
CA PHE A 419 -2.22 -4.69 -14.84
C PHE A 419 -3.74 -4.98 -14.89
N VAL A 420 -4.20 -5.57 -15.99
CA VAL A 420 -5.63 -5.78 -16.28
C VAL A 420 -6.04 -7.25 -16.17
N THR A 421 -5.16 -8.19 -16.52
CA THR A 421 -5.53 -9.62 -16.65
C THR A 421 -4.74 -10.59 -15.74
N PRO A 422 -5.04 -10.65 -14.42
CA PRO A 422 -4.66 -11.75 -13.55
C PRO A 422 -5.71 -12.88 -13.43
N ASN A 423 -5.24 -14.10 -13.14
CA ASN A 423 -6.05 -15.28 -12.79
C ASN A 423 -6.94 -15.00 -11.54
N PRO A 424 -8.18 -15.53 -11.43
CA PRO A 424 -9.29 -14.67 -10.99
C PRO A 424 -9.59 -14.55 -9.48
N LYS A 425 -9.98 -13.32 -9.12
CA LYS A 425 -10.95 -12.87 -8.09
C LYS A 425 -10.82 -13.40 -6.64
N ARG A 426 -10.43 -12.48 -5.74
CA ARG A 426 -10.81 -12.45 -4.32
C ARG A 426 -11.79 -11.28 -4.06
N LEU A 427 -12.59 -11.37 -2.99
CA LEU A 427 -13.40 -10.24 -2.48
C LEU A 427 -12.49 -9.34 -1.62
N SER A 428 -12.49 -8.03 -1.86
CA SER A 428 -11.75 -7.04 -1.05
C SER A 428 -12.70 -6.06 -0.39
N ILE A 429 -12.68 -6.01 0.95
CA ILE A 429 -13.49 -5.07 1.75
C ILE A 429 -13.09 -3.62 1.43
N VAL A 430 -11.79 -3.36 1.22
CA VAL A 430 -11.28 -2.02 0.91
C VAL A 430 -11.77 -1.56 -0.46
N GLU A 431 -11.65 -2.42 -1.50
CA GLU A 431 -12.15 -2.07 -2.84
C GLU A 431 -13.67 -1.87 -2.84
N GLU A 432 -14.41 -2.62 -2.03
CA GLU A 432 -15.86 -2.46 -1.88
C GLU A 432 -16.23 -1.12 -1.25
N LEU A 433 -15.50 -0.66 -0.23
CA LEU A 433 -15.69 0.65 0.40
C LEU A 433 -15.46 1.83 -0.57
N TYR A 434 -14.62 1.66 -1.59
CA TYR A 434 -14.36 2.68 -2.61
C TYR A 434 -15.31 2.61 -3.83
N LYS A 435 -16.23 1.65 -3.90
CA LYS A 435 -17.21 1.57 -5.00
C LYS A 435 -18.31 2.62 -4.86
N SER A 436 -18.75 3.16 -5.99
CA SER A 436 -19.91 4.05 -6.04
C SER A 436 -21.21 3.30 -5.70
N GLN A 437 -22.25 4.05 -5.30
CA GLN A 437 -23.54 3.49 -4.86
C GLN A 437 -24.23 2.57 -5.90
N GLY A 438 -23.93 2.74 -7.20
CA GLY A 438 -24.45 1.88 -8.28
C GLY A 438 -23.57 0.67 -8.62
N GLN A 439 -22.35 0.60 -8.09
CA GLN A 439 -21.38 -0.48 -8.33
C GLN A 439 -21.16 -1.37 -7.10
N SER A 440 -21.49 -0.86 -5.92
CA SER A 440 -21.36 -1.59 -4.67
C SER A 440 -22.39 -2.73 -4.54
N GLN A 441 -21.94 -3.83 -3.95
CA GLN A 441 -22.75 -4.99 -3.54
C GLN A 441 -22.99 -5.00 -2.01
N VAL A 442 -22.80 -3.88 -1.31
CA VAL A 442 -23.01 -3.75 0.15
C VAL A 442 -24.45 -4.02 0.63
N TYR A 443 -25.40 -4.25 -0.29
CA TYR A 443 -26.73 -4.75 0.06
C TYR A 443 -26.76 -6.27 0.31
N LYS A 444 -25.73 -7.02 -0.10
CA LYS A 444 -25.64 -8.47 0.08
C LYS A 444 -25.02 -8.83 1.43
N ALA A 445 -25.52 -9.87 2.08
CA ALA A 445 -25.11 -10.23 3.45
C ALA A 445 -23.63 -10.64 3.55
N GLU A 446 -23.12 -11.41 2.57
CA GLU A 446 -21.73 -11.85 2.47
C GLU A 446 -20.72 -10.72 2.25
N VAL A 447 -21.21 -9.51 1.92
CA VAL A 447 -20.43 -8.29 1.78
C VAL A 447 -20.66 -7.36 2.97
N SER A 448 -21.91 -7.15 3.37
CA SER A 448 -22.31 -6.14 4.36
C SER A 448 -21.90 -6.51 5.78
N GLN A 449 -22.01 -7.78 6.18
CA GLN A 449 -21.63 -8.25 7.51
C GLN A 449 -20.14 -8.03 7.79
N PRO A 450 -19.18 -8.56 6.98
CA PRO A 450 -17.76 -8.34 7.23
C PRO A 450 -17.33 -6.88 7.03
N LEU A 451 -17.98 -6.12 6.14
CA LEU A 451 -17.69 -4.69 5.95
C LEU A 451 -18.12 -3.86 7.18
N CYS A 452 -19.30 -4.11 7.74
CA CYS A 452 -19.74 -3.49 9.00
C CYS A 452 -18.81 -3.87 10.17
N THR A 453 -18.45 -5.14 10.31
CA THR A 453 -17.51 -5.61 11.34
C THR A 453 -16.13 -4.94 11.17
N ALA A 454 -15.60 -4.84 9.94
CA ALA A 454 -14.35 -4.16 9.66
C ALA A 454 -14.39 -2.66 10.02
N ILE A 455 -15.49 -1.95 9.71
CA ILE A 455 -15.68 -0.55 10.12
C ILE A 455 -15.70 -0.43 11.65
N GLN A 456 -16.45 -1.28 12.35
CA GLN A 456 -16.54 -1.24 13.81
C GLN A 456 -15.19 -1.50 14.48
N ILE A 457 -14.45 -2.51 14.02
CA ILE A 457 -13.09 -2.80 14.47
C ILE A 457 -12.15 -1.63 14.15
N GLY A 458 -12.25 -1.03 12.96
CA GLY A 458 -11.46 0.15 12.59
C GLY A 458 -11.73 1.37 13.47
N LEU A 459 -12.99 1.62 13.84
CA LEU A 459 -13.39 2.67 14.77
C LEU A 459 -12.88 2.40 16.20
N VAL A 460 -13.00 1.18 16.70
CA VAL A 460 -12.46 0.77 18.01
C VAL A 460 -10.94 0.90 18.06
N ASN A 461 -10.24 0.38 17.06
CA ASN A 461 -8.78 0.47 16.94
C ASN A 461 -8.27 1.89 16.69
N SER A 462 -9.14 2.77 16.18
CA SER A 462 -8.89 4.21 16.18
C SER A 462 -9.00 4.72 17.61
N LEU A 463 -10.20 4.72 18.21
CA LEU A 463 -10.46 5.24 19.55
C LEU A 463 -9.46 4.71 20.60
N SER A 464 -9.04 3.44 20.51
CA SER A 464 -8.08 2.84 21.43
C SER A 464 -6.66 3.44 21.34
N ARG A 465 -6.26 4.02 20.20
CA ARG A 465 -5.03 4.80 20.10
C ARG A 465 -5.09 6.08 20.92
N LEU A 466 -6.27 6.70 21.05
CA LEU A 466 -6.50 7.88 21.90
C LEU A 466 -6.49 7.60 23.42
N GLY A 467 -6.12 6.39 23.84
CA GLY A 467 -6.27 5.96 25.22
C GLY A 467 -7.72 5.68 25.65
N ILE A 468 -8.72 5.88 24.79
CA ILE A 468 -10.13 5.57 25.10
C ILE A 468 -10.25 4.06 25.31
N ARG A 469 -10.74 3.64 26.47
CA ARG A 469 -11.08 2.25 26.79
C ARG A 469 -12.52 2.22 27.28
N PRO A 470 -13.38 1.31 26.76
CA PRO A 470 -14.70 1.11 27.32
C PRO A 470 -14.62 0.33 28.64
N ASP A 471 -15.41 0.72 29.64
CA ASP A 471 -15.56 -0.03 30.90
C ASP A 471 -16.32 -1.35 30.70
N ALA A 472 -17.18 -1.41 29.68
CA ALA A 472 -17.93 -2.57 29.24
C ALA A 472 -18.33 -2.41 27.76
N VAL A 473 -18.55 -3.51 27.05
CA VAL A 473 -19.02 -3.52 25.66
C VAL A 473 -20.30 -4.34 25.49
N LEU A 474 -21.15 -3.89 24.58
CA LEU A 474 -22.44 -4.49 24.26
C LEU A 474 -22.63 -4.40 22.74
N GLY A 475 -22.99 -5.50 22.09
CA GLY A 475 -23.33 -5.53 20.67
C GLY A 475 -24.77 -5.96 20.44
N HIS A 476 -25.39 -5.50 19.35
CA HIS A 476 -26.70 -5.98 18.91
C HIS A 476 -26.51 -6.90 17.71
N SER A 477 -26.99 -8.14 17.78
CA SER A 477 -26.85 -9.12 16.68
C SER A 477 -25.36 -9.28 16.27
N SER A 478 -25.03 -9.18 14.99
CA SER A 478 -23.64 -9.22 14.48
C SER A 478 -22.72 -8.11 14.99
N GLY A 479 -23.25 -7.02 15.56
CA GLY A 479 -22.43 -6.05 16.29
C GLY A 479 -21.72 -6.65 17.50
N GLU A 480 -22.20 -7.79 18.01
CA GLU A 480 -21.56 -8.52 19.12
C GLU A 480 -20.23 -9.17 18.71
N ILE A 481 -19.98 -9.39 17.41
CA ILE A 481 -18.68 -9.86 16.89
C ILE A 481 -17.61 -8.78 17.12
N ALA A 482 -17.90 -7.52 16.78
CA ALA A 482 -17.01 -6.40 17.02
C ALA A 482 -16.87 -6.07 18.51
N ALA A 483 -17.93 -6.26 19.30
CA ALA A 483 -17.87 -6.16 20.76
C ALA A 483 -16.94 -7.23 21.37
N ALA A 484 -17.04 -8.50 20.95
CA ALA A 484 -16.16 -9.58 21.39
C ALA A 484 -14.69 -9.35 20.97
N HIS A 485 -14.44 -8.79 19.79
CA HIS A 485 -13.09 -8.32 19.43
C HIS A 485 -12.59 -7.24 20.41
N THR A 486 -13.41 -6.23 20.69
CA THR A 486 -13.10 -5.13 21.63
C THR A 486 -12.86 -5.63 23.05
N ALA A 487 -13.56 -6.69 23.45
CA ALA A 487 -13.42 -7.36 24.75
C ALA A 487 -12.08 -8.10 24.93
N GLY A 488 -11.34 -8.33 23.85
CA GLY A 488 -10.21 -9.26 23.85
C GLY A 488 -10.70 -10.71 23.96
N LEU A 489 -11.76 -11.07 23.22
CA LEU A 489 -12.30 -12.43 23.11
C LEU A 489 -12.22 -12.99 21.68
N LEU A 490 -11.93 -12.15 20.67
CA LEU A 490 -11.66 -12.55 19.28
C LEU A 490 -10.47 -11.76 18.72
N THR A 491 -9.67 -12.40 17.86
CA THR A 491 -8.74 -11.70 16.96
C THR A 491 -9.49 -11.00 15.82
N VAL A 492 -8.82 -10.05 15.14
CA VAL A 492 -9.39 -9.42 13.92
C VAL A 492 -9.70 -10.48 12.85
N ARG A 493 -8.85 -11.52 12.72
CA ARG A 493 -9.08 -12.61 11.74
C ARG A 493 -10.37 -13.36 12.08
N GLU A 494 -10.53 -13.83 13.32
CA GLU A 494 -11.73 -14.56 13.72
C GLU A 494 -13.00 -13.71 13.55
N ALA A 495 -12.98 -12.44 13.98
CA ALA A 495 -14.11 -11.55 13.82
C ALA A 495 -14.52 -11.36 12.34
N LEU A 496 -13.56 -11.23 11.43
CA LEU A 496 -13.82 -11.13 9.98
C LEU A 496 -14.26 -12.47 9.36
N VAL A 497 -13.72 -13.60 9.83
CA VAL A 497 -14.14 -14.95 9.40
C VAL A 497 -15.57 -15.25 9.84
N ILE A 498 -15.92 -14.99 11.10
CA ILE A 498 -17.28 -15.20 11.64
C ILE A 498 -18.30 -14.34 10.89
N SER A 499 -18.02 -13.04 10.72
CA SER A 499 -18.94 -12.12 10.03
C SER A 499 -19.07 -12.42 8.53
N TYR A 500 -17.98 -12.80 7.85
CA TYR A 500 -18.04 -13.26 6.46
C TYR A 500 -18.84 -14.56 6.32
N LEU A 501 -18.53 -15.58 7.14
CA LEU A 501 -19.17 -16.89 7.05
C LEU A 501 -20.64 -16.85 7.42
N TRP A 502 -21.10 -15.97 8.30
CA TRP A 502 -22.53 -15.73 8.51
C TRP A 502 -23.20 -15.18 7.25
N GLY A 503 -22.66 -14.11 6.67
CA GLY A 503 -23.20 -13.53 5.45
C GLY A 503 -23.21 -14.53 4.29
N PHE A 504 -22.11 -15.26 4.11
CA PHE A 504 -21.99 -16.33 3.12
C PHE A 504 -22.96 -17.50 3.38
N ALA A 505 -23.10 -17.95 4.63
CA ALA A 505 -24.01 -19.04 4.98
C ALA A 505 -25.47 -18.68 4.67
N THR A 506 -25.88 -17.43 4.87
CA THR A 506 -27.24 -16.98 4.48
C THR A 506 -27.51 -17.08 2.98
N SER A 507 -26.48 -17.08 2.10
CA SER A 507 -26.68 -17.29 0.67
C SER A 507 -27.15 -18.71 0.29
N PHE A 508 -27.08 -19.68 1.21
CA PHE A 508 -27.67 -21.02 1.03
C PHE A 508 -29.13 -21.13 1.46
N GLN A 509 -29.74 -20.03 1.94
CA GLN A 509 -31.16 -19.98 2.27
C GLN A 509 -32.00 -20.05 0.98
N THR A 510 -32.92 -21.02 0.92
CA THR A 510 -33.87 -21.17 -0.20
C THR A 510 -35.28 -20.72 0.14
N GLN A 511 -35.59 -20.51 1.43
CA GLN A 511 -36.87 -20.06 1.93
C GLN A 511 -36.87 -18.54 2.16
N LEU A 512 -37.91 -17.86 1.65
CA LEU A 512 -38.08 -16.43 1.85
C LEU A 512 -38.51 -16.13 3.30
N GLY A 513 -37.70 -15.36 4.01
CA GLY A 513 -37.97 -14.90 5.36
C GLY A 513 -38.28 -13.41 5.42
N GLY A 514 -38.66 -12.92 6.59
CA GLY A 514 -38.82 -11.49 6.82
C GLY A 514 -38.63 -11.08 8.27
N MET A 515 -38.53 -9.76 8.48
CA MET A 515 -38.51 -9.13 9.80
C MET A 515 -39.42 -7.90 9.82
N ALA A 516 -39.98 -7.56 10.98
CA ALA A 516 -40.74 -6.33 11.18
C ALA A 516 -40.45 -5.69 12.54
N ALA A 517 -40.36 -4.36 12.55
CA ALA A 517 -40.25 -3.57 13.78
C ALA A 517 -41.64 -3.19 14.29
N VAL A 518 -41.88 -3.40 15.59
CA VAL A 518 -43.14 -3.20 16.29
C VAL A 518 -42.91 -2.33 17.53
N GLY A 519 -43.68 -1.24 17.66
CA GLY A 519 -43.62 -0.29 18.76
C GLY A 519 -44.37 -0.75 20.02
N LEU A 520 -44.15 -2.00 20.44
CA LEU A 520 -44.75 -2.65 21.60
C LEU A 520 -43.67 -3.43 22.38
N SER A 521 -43.97 -3.83 23.62
CA SER A 521 -43.10 -4.72 24.40
C SER A 521 -43.15 -6.16 23.88
N ALA A 522 -42.09 -6.94 24.14
CA ALA A 522 -42.03 -8.34 23.71
C ALA A 522 -43.17 -9.19 24.32
N ASP A 523 -43.55 -8.92 25.57
CA ASP A 523 -44.67 -9.60 26.25
C ASP A 523 -46.02 -9.32 25.60
N ASP A 524 -46.26 -8.07 25.20
CA ASP A 524 -47.49 -7.62 24.55
C ASP A 524 -47.61 -8.18 23.13
N VAL A 525 -46.50 -8.18 22.37
CA VAL A 525 -46.39 -8.84 21.06
C VAL A 525 -46.64 -10.34 21.18
N THR A 526 -46.00 -11.00 22.14
CA THR A 526 -46.12 -12.45 22.35
C THR A 526 -47.55 -12.84 22.73
N SER A 527 -48.12 -12.15 23.72
CA SER A 527 -49.43 -12.50 24.29
C SER A 527 -50.59 -12.22 23.34
N ASN A 528 -50.55 -11.11 22.60
CA ASN A 528 -51.69 -10.65 21.79
C ASN A 528 -51.57 -10.96 20.30
N TYR A 529 -50.37 -11.21 19.77
CA TYR A 529 -50.15 -11.33 18.32
C TYR A 529 -49.40 -12.60 17.88
N LEU A 530 -48.50 -13.16 18.70
CA LEU A 530 -47.82 -14.43 18.36
C LEU A 530 -48.57 -15.68 18.83
N ALA A 531 -49.41 -15.56 19.87
CA ALA A 531 -50.25 -16.67 20.34
C ALA A 531 -51.12 -17.25 19.21
N GLY A 532 -50.84 -18.49 18.80
CA GLY A 532 -51.53 -19.19 17.71
C GLY A 532 -51.06 -18.84 16.29
N ASN A 533 -50.04 -17.98 16.12
CA ASN A 533 -49.39 -17.71 14.83
C ASN A 533 -48.02 -18.39 14.76
N GLU A 534 -48.02 -19.70 14.52
CA GLU A 534 -46.79 -20.46 14.25
C GLU A 534 -46.03 -19.89 13.05
N GLY A 535 -44.70 -19.99 13.08
CA GLY A 535 -43.82 -19.49 12.01
C GLY A 535 -43.27 -18.08 12.21
N VAL A 536 -43.65 -17.34 13.27
CA VAL A 536 -43.05 -16.03 13.62
C VAL A 536 -42.69 -15.98 15.10
N VAL A 537 -41.50 -15.46 15.40
CA VAL A 537 -40.95 -15.32 16.77
C VAL A 537 -40.47 -13.90 17.04
N ILE A 538 -40.20 -13.59 18.31
CA ILE A 538 -39.42 -12.42 18.71
C ILE A 538 -37.97 -12.64 18.25
N ALA A 539 -37.46 -11.73 17.43
CA ALA A 539 -36.07 -11.72 16.96
C ALA A 539 -35.18 -10.77 17.78
N ALA A 540 -35.73 -9.67 18.27
CA ALA A 540 -35.03 -8.77 19.17
C ALA A 540 -35.99 -8.05 20.12
N GLU A 541 -35.59 -7.93 21.38
CA GLU A 541 -36.21 -7.07 22.38
C GLU A 541 -35.33 -5.83 22.55
N ASN A 542 -35.59 -4.79 21.74
CA ASN A 542 -34.72 -3.62 21.64
C ASN A 542 -34.90 -2.67 22.83
N SER A 543 -36.13 -2.54 23.33
CA SER A 543 -36.46 -1.67 24.47
C SER A 543 -37.78 -2.12 25.13
N PRO A 544 -38.24 -1.46 26.22
CA PRO A 544 -39.57 -1.71 26.79
C PRO A 544 -40.75 -1.43 25.85
N GLN A 545 -40.53 -0.73 24.72
CA GLN A 545 -41.56 -0.32 23.75
C GLN A 545 -41.16 -0.60 22.29
N SER A 546 -40.10 -1.37 22.05
CA SER A 546 -39.58 -1.64 20.71
C SER A 546 -39.14 -3.10 20.58
N THR A 547 -39.83 -3.84 19.73
CA THR A 547 -39.66 -5.27 19.50
C THR A 547 -39.49 -5.53 18.01
N THR A 548 -38.54 -6.38 17.63
CA THR A 548 -38.43 -6.92 16.26
C THR A 548 -38.96 -8.34 16.24
N ILE A 549 -39.90 -8.63 15.34
CA ILE A 549 -40.39 -9.99 15.05
C ILE A 549 -39.81 -10.51 13.74
N SER A 550 -39.64 -11.83 13.61
CA SER A 550 -39.10 -12.46 12.41
C SER A 550 -39.67 -13.86 12.16
N GLY A 551 -39.75 -14.25 10.89
CA GLY A 551 -40.19 -15.56 10.46
C GLY A 551 -40.81 -15.54 9.07
N ASP A 552 -41.82 -16.39 8.86
CA ASP A 552 -42.48 -16.59 7.58
C ASP A 552 -43.21 -15.34 7.10
N VAL A 553 -42.86 -14.85 5.90
CA VAL A 553 -43.36 -13.58 5.34
C VAL A 553 -44.89 -13.47 5.39
N LYS A 554 -45.62 -14.51 4.99
CA LYS A 554 -47.10 -14.52 4.98
C LYS A 554 -47.73 -14.49 6.38
N VAL A 555 -47.03 -14.96 7.40
CA VAL A 555 -47.50 -14.91 8.79
C VAL A 555 -47.15 -13.54 9.38
N LEU A 556 -45.92 -13.08 9.13
CA LEU A 556 -45.39 -11.77 9.51
C LEU A 556 -46.27 -10.62 8.98
N GLU A 557 -46.63 -10.65 7.69
CA GLU A 557 -47.49 -9.63 7.05
C GLU A 557 -48.87 -9.58 7.70
N ARG A 558 -49.48 -10.74 8.00
CA ARG A 558 -50.78 -10.80 8.71
C ARG A 558 -50.67 -10.22 10.11
N ILE A 559 -49.61 -10.53 10.86
CA ILE A 559 -49.36 -9.96 12.20
C ILE A 559 -49.17 -8.44 12.12
N VAL A 560 -48.32 -7.96 11.21
CA VAL A 560 -48.07 -6.51 11.03
C VAL A 560 -49.36 -5.77 10.65
N GLN A 561 -50.18 -6.35 9.78
CA GLN A 561 -51.47 -5.77 9.40
C GLN A 561 -52.45 -5.77 10.59
N LYS A 562 -52.53 -6.88 11.33
CA LYS A 562 -53.38 -7.01 12.53
C LYS A 562 -53.01 -5.99 13.62
N ILE A 563 -51.73 -5.74 13.85
CA ILE A 563 -51.25 -4.71 14.79
C ILE A 563 -51.70 -3.30 14.35
N LYS A 564 -51.64 -2.98 13.05
CA LYS A 564 -52.11 -1.67 12.52
C LYS A 564 -53.62 -1.50 12.68
N GLU A 565 -54.39 -2.57 12.53
CA GLU A 565 -55.85 -2.56 12.70
C GLU A 565 -56.23 -2.39 14.18
N ASP A 566 -55.62 -3.16 15.08
CA ASP A 566 -55.92 -3.12 16.50
C ASP A 566 -55.36 -1.86 17.19
N ARG A 567 -54.24 -1.31 16.71
CA ARG A 567 -53.53 -0.16 17.29
C ARG A 567 -52.95 0.75 16.20
N PRO A 568 -53.76 1.58 15.52
CA PRO A 568 -53.32 2.38 14.35
C PRO A 568 -52.23 3.43 14.65
N ASN A 569 -52.05 3.81 15.91
CA ASN A 569 -51.01 4.76 16.34
C ASN A 569 -49.67 4.10 16.72
N VAL A 570 -49.59 2.76 16.67
CA VAL A 570 -48.39 1.99 17.00
C VAL A 570 -47.57 1.74 15.73
N LEU A 571 -46.25 1.89 15.84
CA LEU A 571 -45.34 1.53 14.75
C LEU A 571 -45.44 0.03 14.47
N ALA A 572 -45.79 -0.36 13.25
CA ALA A 572 -45.69 -1.73 12.77
C ALA A 572 -45.23 -1.73 11.30
N ARG A 573 -43.97 -2.09 11.05
CA ARG A 573 -43.33 -1.91 9.73
C ARG A 573 -42.37 -3.04 9.40
N SER A 574 -42.62 -3.74 8.28
CA SER A 574 -41.68 -4.69 7.69
C SER A 574 -40.35 -4.02 7.35
N LEU A 575 -39.25 -4.71 7.60
CA LEU A 575 -37.89 -4.27 7.27
C LEU A 575 -37.53 -4.69 5.84
N GLN A 576 -36.58 -3.98 5.23
CA GLN A 576 -36.07 -4.31 3.89
C GLN A 576 -35.02 -5.43 3.97
N VAL A 577 -35.46 -6.61 4.37
CA VAL A 577 -34.68 -7.86 4.41
C VAL A 577 -35.56 -9.02 3.95
N ASP A 578 -34.99 -9.93 3.18
CA ASP A 578 -35.56 -11.19 2.66
C ASP A 578 -35.20 -12.41 3.51
N MET A 579 -34.56 -12.16 4.67
CA MET A 579 -34.04 -13.14 5.61
C MET A 579 -34.72 -13.02 6.97
N ALA A 580 -35.08 -14.16 7.56
CA ALA A 580 -35.68 -14.22 8.89
C ALA A 580 -34.63 -14.47 9.99
N TYR A 581 -33.77 -13.48 10.26
CA TYR A 581 -32.73 -13.58 11.31
C TYR A 581 -33.32 -13.82 12.70
N HIS A 582 -32.59 -14.55 13.56
CA HIS A 582 -33.02 -14.88 14.94
C HIS A 582 -34.37 -15.62 15.00
N SER A 583 -34.60 -16.49 14.00
CA SER A 583 -35.80 -17.32 13.89
C SER A 583 -35.44 -18.78 13.59
N HIS A 584 -36.45 -19.65 13.63
CA HIS A 584 -36.32 -21.06 13.27
C HIS A 584 -35.67 -21.28 11.88
N GLN A 585 -35.86 -20.36 10.92
CA GLN A 585 -35.25 -20.45 9.59
C GLN A 585 -33.72 -20.32 9.63
N MET A 586 -33.13 -19.73 10.67
CA MET A 586 -31.66 -19.63 10.83
C MET A 586 -31.02 -20.91 11.35
N THR A 587 -31.80 -21.91 11.77
CA THR A 587 -31.27 -23.12 12.42
C THR A 587 -30.35 -23.92 11.48
N GLU A 588 -30.79 -24.18 10.23
CA GLU A 588 -29.97 -24.87 9.23
C GLU A 588 -28.75 -24.04 8.78
N ILE A 589 -28.93 -22.72 8.68
CA ILE A 589 -27.86 -21.77 8.35
C ILE A 589 -26.80 -21.74 9.48
N GLY A 590 -27.24 -21.85 10.73
CA GLY A 590 -26.38 -21.96 11.90
C GLY A 590 -25.54 -23.24 11.90
N TYR A 591 -26.12 -24.40 11.59
CA TYR A 591 -25.36 -25.64 11.44
C TYR A 591 -24.34 -25.58 10.29
N LYS A 592 -24.70 -25.05 9.12
CA LYS A 592 -23.76 -24.84 8.00
C LYS A 592 -22.66 -23.85 8.37
N SER A 593 -23.01 -22.77 9.07
CA SER A 593 -22.03 -21.82 9.60
C SER A 593 -21.04 -22.53 10.52
N MET A 594 -21.51 -23.41 11.41
CA MET A 594 -20.66 -24.20 12.31
C MET A 594 -19.66 -25.08 11.53
N GLU A 595 -20.12 -25.77 10.49
CA GLU A 595 -19.27 -26.61 9.64
C GLU A 595 -18.15 -25.79 8.98
N PHE A 596 -18.48 -24.63 8.40
CA PHE A 596 -17.47 -23.74 7.82
C PHE A 596 -16.54 -23.13 8.88
N LEU A 597 -17.05 -22.77 10.07
CA LEU A 597 -16.25 -22.22 11.16
C LEU A 597 -15.25 -23.25 11.70
N HIS A 598 -15.66 -24.52 11.86
CA HIS A 598 -14.76 -25.62 12.22
C HIS A 598 -13.73 -25.89 11.12
N HIS A 599 -14.10 -25.81 9.84
CA HIS A 599 -13.14 -25.95 8.73
C HIS A 599 -12.07 -24.84 8.74
N GLU A 600 -12.46 -23.58 8.96
CA GLU A 600 -11.55 -22.42 8.90
C GLU A 600 -10.77 -22.12 10.18
N MET A 601 -11.14 -22.73 11.32
CA MET A 601 -10.59 -22.41 12.65
C MET A 601 -10.31 -23.62 13.57
N GLY A 602 -10.84 -24.81 13.30
CA GLY A 602 -10.68 -26.00 14.15
C GLY A 602 -11.62 -26.06 15.38
N ASP A 603 -11.30 -26.97 16.31
CA ASP A 603 -11.98 -27.16 17.61
C ASP A 603 -11.09 -26.61 18.76
N PRO A 604 -11.66 -26.22 19.93
CA PRO A 604 -11.28 -25.01 20.68
C PRO A 604 -10.04 -25.13 21.59
N ALA A 605 -9.47 -24.02 22.10
CA ALA A 605 -9.99 -22.65 22.17
C ALA A 605 -9.00 -21.61 21.62
N THR A 606 -9.49 -20.68 20.79
CA THR A 606 -8.69 -19.58 20.27
C THR A 606 -8.37 -18.56 21.35
N ILE A 607 -7.08 -18.44 21.66
CA ILE A 607 -6.55 -17.55 22.69
C ILE A 607 -6.51 -16.12 22.15
N ALA A 608 -7.33 -15.25 22.71
CA ALA A 608 -7.12 -13.81 22.59
C ALA A 608 -5.95 -13.39 23.50
N ALA A 609 -4.87 -12.91 22.88
CA ALA A 609 -3.66 -12.49 23.56
C ALA A 609 -3.73 -11.02 24.03
N THR A 610 -4.40 -10.74 25.15
CA THR A 610 -4.24 -9.49 25.92
C THR A 610 -4.32 -9.76 27.43
N ASP A 611 -3.41 -9.18 28.21
CA ASP A 611 -3.42 -9.26 29.69
C ASP A 611 -4.55 -8.45 30.35
N THR A 612 -5.31 -7.68 29.56
CA THR A 612 -6.50 -6.95 29.99
C THR A 612 -7.68 -7.31 29.08
N LYS A 613 -8.80 -7.70 29.69
CA LYS A 613 -10.07 -8.00 29.02
C LYS A 613 -11.13 -6.99 29.44
N VAL A 614 -11.96 -6.54 28.50
CA VAL A 614 -13.13 -5.69 28.81
C VAL A 614 -14.37 -6.58 28.96
N PRO A 615 -15.24 -6.36 29.98
CA PRO A 615 -16.51 -7.07 30.11
C PRO A 615 -17.38 -6.99 28.84
N LEU A 616 -17.69 -8.14 28.22
CA LEU A 616 -18.71 -8.24 27.17
C LEU A 616 -20.07 -8.54 27.80
N LEU A 617 -21.09 -7.72 27.54
CA LEU A 617 -22.47 -8.02 27.91
C LEU A 617 -23.12 -8.74 26.72
N SER A 618 -23.46 -10.01 26.93
CA SER A 618 -24.12 -10.84 25.92
C SER A 618 -25.58 -10.43 25.74
N THR A 619 -26.01 -10.24 24.49
CA THR A 619 -27.45 -10.15 24.17
C THR A 619 -28.12 -11.51 23.99
N VAL A 620 -27.36 -12.60 24.08
CA VAL A 620 -27.82 -14.00 23.92
C VAL A 620 -28.11 -14.63 25.29
N THR A 621 -27.24 -14.40 26.27
CA THR A 621 -27.30 -15.03 27.62
C THR A 621 -27.67 -14.06 28.73
N GLU A 622 -27.76 -12.75 28.44
CA GLU A 622 -28.01 -11.68 29.43
C GLU A 622 -26.95 -11.59 30.54
N GLN A 623 -25.75 -12.14 30.31
CA GLN A 623 -24.65 -12.22 31.27
C GLN A 623 -23.39 -11.49 30.80
N VAL A 624 -22.52 -11.17 31.76
CA VAL A 624 -21.15 -10.71 31.50
C VAL A 624 -20.29 -11.91 31.10
N ILE A 625 -19.62 -11.81 29.95
CA ILE A 625 -18.64 -12.76 29.44
C ILE A 625 -17.25 -12.13 29.54
N GLN A 626 -16.32 -12.84 30.17
CA GLN A 626 -14.87 -12.55 30.19
C GLN A 626 -14.03 -13.80 29.89
N GLU A 627 -14.65 -14.97 29.80
CA GLU A 627 -14.00 -16.22 29.42
C GLU A 627 -14.06 -16.46 27.90
N PRO A 628 -13.18 -17.30 27.33
CA PRO A 628 -13.18 -17.62 25.91
C PRO A 628 -14.56 -18.11 25.43
N ILE A 629 -14.97 -17.64 24.25
CA ILE A 629 -16.26 -17.93 23.64
C ILE A 629 -16.15 -19.18 22.76
N ASP A 630 -17.00 -20.20 22.97
CA ASP A 630 -17.07 -21.38 22.10
C ASP A 630 -17.64 -21.05 20.71
N LEU A 631 -17.24 -21.79 19.67
CA LEU A 631 -17.74 -21.54 18.30
C LEU A 631 -19.26 -21.76 18.17
N GLY A 632 -19.84 -22.63 19.00
CA GLY A 632 -21.28 -22.81 19.12
C GLY A 632 -22.02 -21.57 19.63
N TYR A 633 -21.34 -20.64 20.31
CA TYR A 633 -21.91 -19.36 20.73
C TYR A 633 -22.35 -18.52 19.55
N TRP A 634 -21.57 -18.48 18.47
CA TRP A 634 -21.90 -17.72 17.28
C TRP A 634 -23.13 -18.30 16.55
N VAL A 635 -23.32 -19.62 16.62
CA VAL A 635 -24.56 -20.26 16.16
C VAL A 635 -25.74 -19.88 17.06
N ARG A 636 -25.56 -19.84 18.39
CA ARG A 636 -26.60 -19.35 19.32
C ARG A 636 -26.93 -17.87 19.06
N ASN A 637 -25.94 -17.01 18.81
CA ASN A 637 -26.14 -15.60 18.49
C ASN A 637 -26.96 -15.40 17.20
N LEU A 638 -26.74 -16.21 16.16
CA LEU A 638 -27.48 -16.13 14.89
C LEU A 638 -28.94 -16.64 14.98
N THR A 639 -29.24 -17.48 15.97
CA THR A 639 -30.52 -18.23 16.06
C THR A 639 -31.41 -17.83 17.23
N SER A 640 -30.86 -17.17 18.25
CA SER A 640 -31.56 -16.80 19.48
C SER A 640 -32.00 -15.33 19.48
N PRO A 641 -33.09 -14.95 20.18
CA PRO A 641 -33.52 -13.56 20.26
C PRO A 641 -32.48 -12.64 20.90
N VAL A 642 -32.27 -11.46 20.29
CA VAL A 642 -31.37 -10.42 20.81
C VAL A 642 -32.02 -9.68 21.99
N ARG A 643 -31.55 -9.93 23.22
CA ARG A 643 -32.09 -9.39 24.48
C ARG A 643 -31.48 -8.03 24.88
N PHE A 644 -31.43 -7.09 23.94
CA PHE A 644 -30.77 -5.79 24.13
C PHE A 644 -31.35 -4.97 25.31
N ASN A 645 -32.68 -4.96 25.49
CA ASN A 645 -33.34 -4.31 26.63
C ASN A 645 -32.85 -4.85 27.98
N ALA A 646 -32.74 -6.17 28.13
CA ALA A 646 -32.28 -6.82 29.35
C ALA A 646 -30.78 -6.58 29.57
N ALA A 647 -29.95 -6.80 28.54
CA ALA A 647 -28.51 -6.56 28.60
C ALA A 647 -28.16 -5.09 28.94
N CYS A 648 -28.89 -4.11 28.41
CA CYS A 648 -28.73 -2.70 28.80
C CYS A 648 -29.08 -2.44 30.27
N LYS A 649 -30.13 -3.08 30.82
CA LYS A 649 -30.48 -2.96 32.26
C LYS A 649 -29.40 -3.57 33.14
N VAL A 650 -28.85 -4.74 32.77
CA VAL A 650 -27.72 -5.38 33.47
C VAL A 650 -26.50 -4.45 33.43
N LEU A 651 -26.13 -3.90 32.27
CA LEU A 651 -25.03 -2.94 32.13
C LEU A 651 -25.23 -1.71 33.05
N LEU A 652 -26.41 -1.09 33.04
CA LEU A 652 -26.71 0.06 33.88
C LEU A 652 -26.66 -0.28 35.38
N TYR A 653 -27.17 -1.45 35.79
CA TYR A 653 -27.11 -1.90 37.17
C TYR A 653 -25.66 -2.16 37.64
N THR A 654 -24.86 -2.82 36.81
CA THR A 654 -23.48 -3.21 37.12
C THR A 654 -22.52 -2.02 37.14
N PHE A 655 -22.67 -1.05 36.23
CA PHE A 655 -21.66 0.01 36.02
C PHE A 655 -22.12 1.43 36.39
N SER A 656 -23.41 1.68 36.66
CA SER A 656 -23.94 3.03 36.97
C SER A 656 -24.52 3.20 38.37
N SER A 657 -24.27 2.26 39.28
CA SER A 657 -24.93 2.19 40.59
C SER A 657 -24.34 3.10 41.69
N ASP A 658 -23.10 3.59 41.55
CA ASP A 658 -22.39 4.29 42.64
C ASP A 658 -21.55 5.51 42.20
N SER A 659 -22.02 6.29 41.22
CA SER A 659 -21.35 7.55 40.84
C SER A 659 -22.30 8.70 40.53
N SER A 660 -21.86 9.93 40.81
CA SER A 660 -22.56 11.17 40.43
C SER A 660 -22.36 11.56 38.96
N ALA A 661 -21.63 10.75 38.19
CA ALA A 661 -21.36 10.97 36.77
C ALA A 661 -22.42 10.28 35.90
N LYS A 662 -22.72 10.85 34.74
CA LYS A 662 -23.65 10.24 33.76
C LYS A 662 -22.87 9.22 32.92
N PRO A 663 -23.31 7.95 32.79
CA PRO A 663 -22.70 7.00 31.86
C PRO A 663 -22.71 7.55 30.43
N ILE A 664 -21.62 7.32 29.71
CA ILE A 664 -21.44 7.72 28.32
C ILE A 664 -21.58 6.48 27.43
N PHE A 665 -22.59 6.49 26.57
CA PHE A 665 -22.77 5.46 25.55
C PHE A 665 -22.20 5.92 24.21
N LEU A 666 -21.12 5.28 23.78
CA LEU A 666 -20.47 5.51 22.50
C LEU A 666 -20.91 4.44 21.49
N GLU A 667 -21.77 4.79 20.53
CA GLU A 667 -22.24 3.84 19.52
C GLU A 667 -21.24 3.69 18.37
N ILE A 668 -20.64 2.50 18.30
CA ILE A 668 -19.66 2.11 17.28
C ILE A 668 -20.38 1.53 16.05
N GLY A 669 -20.36 2.26 14.94
CA GLY A 669 -20.88 1.76 13.67
C GLY A 669 -20.92 2.82 12.57
N PRO A 670 -21.30 2.43 11.33
CA PRO A 670 -21.41 3.33 10.19
C PRO A 670 -22.60 4.30 10.27
N TYR A 671 -23.57 4.04 11.15
CA TYR A 671 -24.72 4.91 11.39
C TYR A 671 -25.35 4.66 12.76
N SER A 672 -25.86 5.72 13.39
CA SER A 672 -26.64 5.73 14.63
C SER A 672 -28.00 5.04 14.48
N GLN A 673 -28.17 3.85 15.08
CA GLN A 673 -29.46 3.15 15.18
C GLN A 673 -29.90 2.89 16.63
N MET A 674 -28.99 2.64 17.57
CA MET A 674 -29.35 2.22 18.94
C MET A 674 -29.72 3.38 19.87
N GLY A 675 -29.40 4.64 19.51
CA GLY A 675 -29.74 5.84 20.29
C GLY A 675 -31.23 6.15 20.50
N GLY A 676 -32.12 5.43 19.81
CA GLY A 676 -33.56 5.39 20.10
C GLY A 676 -33.88 4.38 21.22
N PRO A 677 -33.74 3.07 20.97
CA PRO A 677 -33.99 2.02 21.96
C PRO A 677 -33.28 2.25 23.30
N LEU A 678 -31.99 2.64 23.29
CA LEU A 678 -31.22 2.92 24.50
C LEU A 678 -31.83 4.05 25.35
N ARG A 679 -32.38 5.09 24.71
CA ARG A 679 -33.03 6.22 25.40
C ARG A 679 -34.28 5.76 26.13
N GLU A 680 -35.03 4.84 25.55
CA GLU A 680 -36.23 4.24 26.15
C GLU A 680 -35.86 3.37 27.35
N VAL A 681 -34.79 2.54 27.24
CA VAL A 681 -34.26 1.78 28.40
C VAL A 681 -33.84 2.73 29.52
N CYS A 682 -33.03 3.76 29.21
CA CYS A 682 -32.57 4.74 30.20
C CYS A 682 -33.73 5.53 30.83
N THR A 683 -34.79 5.81 30.07
CA THR A 683 -36.00 6.46 30.59
C THR A 683 -36.73 5.55 31.58
N ALA A 684 -36.88 4.27 31.24
CA ALA A 684 -37.51 3.28 32.10
C ALA A 684 -36.72 3.02 33.40
N THR A 685 -35.38 3.02 33.34
CA THR A 685 -34.50 2.91 34.53
C THR A 685 -34.29 4.24 35.26
N ARG A 686 -34.83 5.36 34.73
CA ARG A 686 -34.61 6.74 35.22
C ARG A 686 -33.15 7.19 35.22
N THR A 687 -32.32 6.59 34.36
CA THR A 687 -30.88 6.86 34.26
C THR A 687 -30.61 8.07 33.35
N GLN A 688 -29.97 9.09 33.93
CA GLN A 688 -29.36 10.19 33.17
C GLN A 688 -28.12 9.67 32.43
N HIS A 689 -28.02 9.90 31.13
CA HIS A 689 -26.94 9.39 30.29
C HIS A 689 -26.48 10.42 29.27
N ILE A 690 -25.33 10.15 28.66
CA ILE A 690 -24.80 10.83 27.47
C ILE A 690 -24.77 9.78 26.35
N TYR A 691 -25.09 10.19 25.11
CA TYR A 691 -25.09 9.31 23.95
C TYR A 691 -24.36 9.98 22.79
N ILE A 692 -23.36 9.29 22.22
CA ILE A 692 -22.46 9.80 21.20
C ILE A 692 -22.35 8.75 20.08
N PRO A 693 -22.76 9.03 18.84
CA PRO A 693 -22.52 8.14 17.70
C PRO A 693 -21.17 8.45 17.04
N THR A 694 -20.42 7.42 16.60
CA THR A 694 -19.14 7.62 15.89
C THR A 694 -19.28 8.07 14.45
N MET A 695 -20.36 7.70 13.76
CA MET A 695 -20.63 8.08 12.37
C MET A 695 -22.09 8.46 12.14
N LEU A 696 -22.31 9.40 11.21
CA LEU A 696 -23.63 9.92 10.85
C LEU A 696 -23.83 9.83 9.33
N ARG A 697 -25.04 9.48 8.90
CA ARG A 697 -25.39 9.32 7.48
C ARG A 697 -25.31 10.67 6.77
N ALA A 698 -24.75 10.67 5.56
CA ALA A 698 -24.54 11.87 4.74
C ALA A 698 -23.70 12.98 5.41
N LYS A 699 -22.84 12.60 6.36
CA LYS A 699 -21.73 13.42 6.85
C LYS A 699 -20.41 12.73 6.52
N ASP A 700 -19.33 13.51 6.48
CA ASP A 700 -17.99 12.97 6.40
C ASP A 700 -17.68 12.09 7.63
N CYS A 701 -16.96 10.99 7.41
CA CYS A 701 -16.68 10.00 8.46
C CYS A 701 -15.60 10.48 9.45
N ALA A 702 -14.61 11.23 8.97
CA ALA A 702 -13.57 11.84 9.81
C ALA A 702 -14.16 12.96 10.66
N ASP A 703 -14.99 13.84 10.08
CA ASP A 703 -15.70 14.90 10.82
C ASP A 703 -16.64 14.32 11.89
N SER A 704 -17.33 13.21 11.58
CA SER A 704 -18.22 12.53 12.54
C SER A 704 -17.43 11.93 13.70
N LEU A 705 -16.31 11.26 13.42
CA LEU A 705 -15.45 10.67 14.44
C LEU A 705 -14.77 11.75 15.30
N LEU A 706 -14.28 12.84 14.70
CA LEU A 706 -13.77 14.02 15.42
C LEU A 706 -14.84 14.64 16.33
N SER A 707 -16.08 14.75 15.84
CA SER A 707 -17.21 15.25 16.64
C SER A 707 -17.52 14.33 17.82
N ALA A 708 -17.37 13.01 17.66
CA ALA A 708 -17.52 12.05 18.76
C ALA A 708 -16.39 12.19 19.80
N VAL A 709 -15.13 12.24 19.35
CA VAL A 709 -13.95 12.45 20.21
C VAL A 709 -14.03 13.78 20.96
N GLY A 710 -14.48 14.85 20.29
CA GLY A 710 -14.69 16.15 20.91
C GLY A 710 -15.77 16.14 22.00
N GLN A 711 -16.85 15.38 21.82
CA GLN A 711 -17.88 15.19 22.87
C GLN A 711 -17.34 14.36 24.05
N LEU A 712 -16.54 13.32 23.81
CA LEU A 712 -15.88 12.56 24.88
C LEU A 712 -14.97 13.47 25.72
N PHE A 713 -14.18 14.32 25.07
CA PHE A 713 -13.34 15.32 25.73
C PHE A 713 -14.16 16.32 26.55
N GLN A 714 -15.25 16.86 26.00
CA GLN A 714 -16.17 17.77 26.70
C GLN A 714 -16.82 17.14 27.94
N HIS A 715 -16.93 15.81 27.98
CA HIS A 715 -17.46 15.05 29.12
C HIS A 715 -16.37 14.48 30.04
N GLY A 716 -15.11 14.92 29.89
CA GLY A 716 -14.04 14.62 30.84
C GLY A 716 -13.32 13.29 30.62
N VAL A 717 -13.55 12.61 29.49
CA VAL A 717 -12.77 11.42 29.13
C VAL A 717 -11.33 11.83 28.84
N ALA A 718 -10.38 11.21 29.53
CA ALA A 718 -8.96 11.44 29.29
C ALA A 718 -8.58 10.94 27.89
N LEU A 719 -7.95 11.82 27.10
CA LEU A 719 -7.49 11.51 25.75
C LEU A 719 -5.98 11.68 25.66
N ASP A 720 -5.31 10.73 25.00
CA ASP A 720 -3.97 10.94 24.48
C ASP A 720 -4.05 11.86 23.24
N LEU A 721 -4.04 13.17 23.48
CA LEU A 721 -4.02 14.18 22.42
C LEU A 721 -2.72 14.15 21.58
N ALA A 722 -1.63 13.56 22.10
CA ALA A 722 -0.41 13.33 21.33
C ALA A 722 -0.60 12.17 20.34
N SER A 723 -1.41 11.15 20.66
CA SER A 723 -1.79 10.10 19.72
C SER A 723 -2.81 10.53 18.65
N ILE A 724 -3.57 11.62 18.86
CA ILE A 724 -4.32 12.26 17.76
C ILE A 724 -3.32 12.65 16.65
N SER A 725 -2.11 13.03 17.05
CA SER A 725 -1.20 13.84 16.28
C SER A 725 0.13 13.16 15.88
N ALA A 726 0.53 12.06 16.53
CA ALA A 726 1.73 11.31 16.19
C ALA A 726 1.68 10.69 14.77
N ALA A 727 2.82 10.24 14.25
CA ALA A 727 2.93 9.59 12.94
C ALA A 727 2.21 8.21 12.92
N GLY A 728 0.93 8.20 12.56
CA GLY A 728 0.04 7.03 12.69
C GLY A 728 -1.08 7.18 13.72
N GLY A 729 -1.26 8.40 14.24
CA GLY A 729 -2.44 8.80 15.00
C GLY A 729 -3.74 8.74 14.21
N LEU A 730 -4.88 9.04 14.85
CA LEU A 730 -6.20 8.99 14.20
C LEU A 730 -6.29 9.86 12.96
N PHE A 731 -5.68 11.05 13.03
CA PHE A 731 -5.65 12.01 11.94
C PHE A 731 -4.18 12.29 11.66
N PRO A 732 -3.62 11.82 10.53
CA PRO A 732 -2.22 12.08 10.21
C PRO A 732 -1.96 13.60 10.24
N LEU A 733 -1.03 14.04 11.10
CA LEU A 733 -0.94 15.43 11.50
C LEU A 733 -0.74 16.39 10.33
N ARG A 734 -1.63 17.39 10.26
CA ARG A 734 -1.36 18.70 9.64
C ARG A 734 -0.65 19.67 10.61
N SER A 735 0.26 19.14 11.46
CA SER A 735 1.01 19.80 12.56
C SER A 735 0.14 20.33 13.72
N SER A 736 0.62 20.55 14.95
CA SER A 736 2.00 20.70 15.47
C SER A 736 2.04 20.21 16.94
N ASN A 737 3.15 19.95 17.64
CA ASN A 737 4.60 20.11 17.43
C ASN A 737 5.35 18.85 17.96
N ASN A 738 6.61 18.55 17.62
CA ASN A 738 7.49 19.11 16.59
C ASN A 738 7.43 18.19 15.36
N LYS A 739 6.93 18.68 14.21
CA LYS A 739 7.13 17.99 12.93
C LYS A 739 8.39 18.59 12.31
N VAL A 740 9.42 17.80 12.07
CA VAL A 740 10.52 18.23 11.18
C VAL A 740 9.87 18.49 9.82
N LEU A 741 9.92 19.73 9.34
CA LEU A 741 9.25 20.14 8.11
C LEU A 741 10.07 19.68 6.89
N THR A 742 9.95 18.40 6.54
CA THR A 742 10.57 17.79 5.35
C THR A 742 9.88 18.19 4.03
N ASN A 743 9.07 19.26 4.04
CA ASN A 743 8.25 19.71 2.92
C ASN A 743 8.05 21.24 2.93
N LEU A 744 8.99 22.00 3.51
CA LEU A 744 9.07 23.43 3.20
C LEU A 744 9.30 23.61 1.69
N PRO A 745 8.77 24.68 1.07
CA PRO A 745 9.09 25.00 -0.31
C PRO A 745 10.60 25.09 -0.49
N PRO A 746 11.19 24.43 -1.51
CA PRO A 746 12.61 24.58 -1.82
C PRO A 746 12.92 26.00 -2.28
N TYR A 747 14.22 26.32 -2.40
CA TYR A 747 14.67 27.57 -3.01
C TYR A 747 13.93 27.87 -4.34
N PRO A 748 13.33 29.07 -4.51
CA PRO A 748 12.59 29.43 -5.71
C PRO A 748 13.55 29.86 -6.82
N TRP A 749 14.05 28.89 -7.59
CA TRP A 749 14.99 29.10 -8.69
C TRP A 749 14.55 30.22 -9.66
N ASP A 750 15.46 31.15 -9.95
CA ASP A 750 15.21 32.16 -10.99
C ASP A 750 15.51 31.57 -12.37
N HIS A 751 14.45 31.11 -13.04
CA HIS A 751 14.48 30.67 -14.43
C HIS A 751 14.07 31.77 -15.42
N SER A 752 13.88 33.02 -14.96
CA SER A 752 13.41 34.12 -15.80
C SER A 752 14.50 34.84 -16.60
N THR A 753 15.76 34.69 -16.17
CA THR A 753 16.85 35.59 -16.59
C THR A 753 17.51 35.24 -17.91
N GLU A 754 17.51 33.99 -18.38
CA GLU A 754 17.94 33.61 -19.74
C GLU A 754 17.59 32.15 -20.09
N SER A 755 17.18 31.88 -21.33
CA SER A 755 17.10 30.51 -21.88
C SER A 755 18.35 30.18 -22.70
N PHE A 756 19.10 29.16 -22.26
CA PHE A 756 20.33 28.72 -22.92
C PHE A 756 20.01 27.74 -24.06
N GLN A 757 20.64 27.89 -25.23
CA GLN A 757 20.31 27.06 -26.38
C GLN A 757 20.70 25.58 -26.15
N CYS A 758 19.70 24.72 -25.91
CA CYS A 758 19.85 23.27 -25.96
C CYS A 758 19.71 22.69 -27.39
N TYR A 759 19.85 23.51 -28.45
CA TYR A 759 19.40 23.14 -29.80
C TYR A 759 20.32 22.17 -30.54
N PHE A 760 19.71 21.09 -31.03
CA PHE A 760 20.26 20.03 -31.88
C PHE A 760 20.24 20.37 -33.38
N LEU A 761 20.37 21.65 -33.75
CA LEU A 761 20.07 22.12 -35.12
C LEU A 761 21.25 22.86 -35.77
N PRO A 762 22.27 22.13 -36.26
CA PRO A 762 22.97 22.57 -37.47
C PRO A 762 21.95 22.58 -38.64
N ASP A 763 21.92 23.70 -39.36
CA ASP A 763 21.21 23.95 -40.61
C ASP A 763 19.68 23.67 -40.68
N ARG A 764 18.93 24.78 -40.72
CA ARG A 764 17.84 24.91 -41.70
C ARG A 764 18.45 25.14 -43.09
N ARG A 765 18.86 24.08 -43.79
CA ARG A 765 19.19 24.09 -45.23
C ARG A 765 18.67 22.83 -45.91
#